data_AF-A0A2V1NZJ2-F1
#
_entry.id   AF-A0A2V1NZJ2-F1
#
_cell.length_a   1.000
_cell.length_b   1.000
_cell.length_c   1.000
_cell.angle_alpha   90.00
_cell.angle_beta   90.00
_cell.angle_gamma   90.00
#
_symmetry.space_group_name_H-M   'P 1'
#
loop_
_entity.id
_entity.type
_entity.pdbx_description
1 polymer ?
#
loop_
_entity_poly.entity_id
_entity_poly.type
_entity_poly.pdbx_seq_one_letter_code
_entity_poly.pdbx_strand_id
1 'polypeptide(L)'
;MRERRGAVVGRDGDIGTLTDALRATGGAARVLLVTAGTGAGRTTVVEEARRTAARAGTAVVRVGPKNTKDTDDAIAVTADRGLVLTDPDDRLAGLPGPVRSRLRAAGRVGGAEGLSALSGALASAARRMPLALVVDDVDLLPPPAAEALGLLLRVFRPYGVPVVMTARRAQPSVAADHVLELSPLRPADVAVLVGLHVTRRFGRPADPALADAVSRALGRLAGNPRAVLSVLGTLDEGDLLELDGLMCLARPARDLRLAAEDAFPLEFGLPHEPPYSGTVEAAIVTARVLDHAEVHVDDAFRMTPSSGARALERRLDRLITDGILASDPRGRLSFAVPALAAALRNLPLDRDVQANSARYVTSLAERIGAGVTGRSHPRLADRVAASGARVPDSIAVPLLLAAAREDARTDWPRSARAYAAALTRLAPDDPLTPDVLREATALSLRHGDHEGLLALGNPLHAALRTSPTPGLENIAAARVWAALHQHRALDAEFLAVNGPTTLGSSPTPDLTTLSGPPHAGLDSPPTPDPDSIAAAQAWAELGRHRAPEAEFLATTGPTTLDGPPHAGLDSPPTPNPDSIAAAQAGAPLHQHRTPDAEFPATAAPTTLDGPPHSELDSAPIPDPDSVPAAQAWAGLGRHRAPEADRAAAGFPAAGELAALGGLFGIGPLMSRGAQGAGRLPEAGPERRLTAADQMPGAVPGRPLTAAGPTPGGPVTAADPTPHTDPERPRAATGRTPETGPEHPRTATDHTPETGPGRPLPAARPTPRTDHARTPHPTPPLTPLPSPAELRLVAAAMGGRVELGRARRDLAGDAVDEGSLERLRQAAAHADLSGAFAAVLGDRYVTSADSVAATYRGMVRDHLAGDWDAALAAARRIEVRGAGTPYPARALAAEIHCARGDLVHARTWLGLVPDTLTHPLAGRARLAVRYWSGGAEEALEGAWYDARRARKDGQLAGVERLLLSILALAALDGRPPLVQQVVEELETLHEEVDAPLTHEALLLARGLAHRDTDSALAAYRMVERRGDADLRVLCCMSLTHIADDPRPWLAEAVREARRLGLGGPFRTAAHRAARLRDIPLPRLRRADEKLSDADGRLLRMVSDGATNRQIAADLACSPKTVEQRLARLFQRTGSRSRTELAAFWLNENLAAGTDGG
;
A
#
# COMPACT_ATOMS: atom_id res chain seq x y z
N MET A 1 -31.14 4.86 24.79
CA MET A 1 -30.03 4.53 23.86
C MET A 1 -28.84 3.95 24.63
N ARG A 2 -29.02 2.74 25.16
CA ARG A 2 -27.98 1.83 25.70
C ARG A 2 -28.37 0.41 25.21
N GLU A 3 -27.49 -0.57 25.38
CA GLU A 3 -27.77 -1.99 25.06
C GLU A 3 -27.90 -2.40 23.58
N ARG A 4 -26.97 -1.92 22.74
CA ARG A 4 -26.37 -2.79 21.71
C ARG A 4 -24.86 -2.85 21.91
N ARG A 5 -24.40 -3.65 22.89
CA ARG A 5 -23.04 -4.21 22.81
C ARG A 5 -23.03 -5.05 21.53
N GLY A 6 -22.04 -4.84 20.66
CA GLY A 6 -22.09 -5.29 19.27
C GLY A 6 -22.17 -6.81 19.12
N ALA A 7 -22.72 -7.27 17.99
CA ALA A 7 -22.74 -8.67 17.60
C ALA A 7 -21.33 -9.29 17.64
N VAL A 8 -21.26 -10.57 18.00
CA VAL A 8 -20.01 -11.33 18.12
C VAL A 8 -19.70 -11.93 16.75
N VAL A 9 -18.76 -11.32 16.03
CA VAL A 9 -18.46 -11.68 14.63
C VAL A 9 -17.96 -13.12 14.50
N GLY A 10 -18.52 -13.88 13.55
CA GLY A 10 -18.02 -15.21 13.16
C GLY A 10 -18.18 -16.29 14.23
N ARG A 11 -19.24 -16.20 15.07
CA ARG A 11 -19.41 -17.05 16.26
C ARG A 11 -20.82 -17.62 16.45
N ASP A 12 -21.74 -17.39 15.52
CA ASP A 12 -23.16 -17.73 15.70
C ASP A 12 -23.41 -19.24 15.86
N GLY A 13 -22.60 -20.09 15.22
CA GLY A 13 -22.61 -21.54 15.45
C GLY A 13 -22.12 -21.96 16.85
N ASP A 14 -21.05 -21.33 17.35
CA ASP A 14 -20.53 -21.55 18.71
C ASP A 14 -21.56 -21.07 19.76
N ILE A 15 -22.15 -19.89 19.54
CA ILE A 15 -23.15 -19.27 20.41
C ILE A 15 -24.45 -20.09 20.40
N GLY A 16 -24.89 -20.60 19.24
CA GLY A 16 -26.04 -21.49 19.12
C GLY A 16 -25.84 -22.78 19.92
N THR A 17 -24.72 -23.47 19.67
CA THR A 17 -24.32 -24.70 20.39
C THR A 17 -24.30 -24.49 21.91
N LEU A 18 -23.74 -23.37 22.38
CA LEU A 18 -23.71 -23.02 23.80
C LEU A 18 -25.07 -22.62 24.36
N THR A 19 -25.89 -21.93 23.58
CA THR A 19 -27.25 -21.53 23.97
C THR A 19 -28.14 -22.75 24.15
N ASP A 20 -28.07 -23.72 23.23
CA ASP A 20 -28.86 -24.95 23.33
C ASP A 20 -28.34 -25.88 24.43
N ALA A 21 -27.01 -25.94 24.64
CA ALA A 21 -26.44 -26.62 25.81
C ALA A 21 -26.94 -26.01 27.14
N LEU A 22 -26.98 -24.67 27.26
CA LEU A 22 -27.51 -23.97 28.45
C LEU A 22 -29.03 -24.13 28.62
N ARG A 23 -29.79 -24.39 27.54
CA ARG A 23 -31.24 -24.59 27.58
C ARG A 23 -31.68 -26.05 27.73
N ALA A 24 -30.76 -27.00 27.57
CA ALA A 24 -31.02 -28.43 27.72
C ALA A 24 -31.45 -28.75 29.16
N THR A 25 -32.44 -29.63 29.32
CA THR A 25 -32.96 -30.04 30.64
C THR A 25 -33.19 -31.54 30.72
N GLY A 26 -33.21 -32.09 31.94
CA GLY A 26 -33.45 -33.52 32.16
C GLY A 26 -32.38 -34.39 31.50
N GLY A 27 -32.81 -35.46 30.82
CA GLY A 27 -31.90 -36.41 30.15
C GLY A 27 -31.08 -35.84 28.98
N ALA A 28 -31.39 -34.62 28.50
CA ALA A 28 -30.63 -33.92 27.47
C ALA A 28 -29.50 -33.04 28.03
N ALA A 29 -29.51 -32.71 29.32
CA ALA A 29 -28.47 -31.86 29.93
C ALA A 29 -27.10 -32.55 29.97
N ARG A 30 -26.04 -31.80 29.69
CA ARG A 30 -24.65 -32.29 29.60
C ARG A 30 -23.68 -31.33 30.28
N VAL A 31 -22.48 -31.83 30.57
CA VAL A 31 -21.31 -31.01 30.91
C VAL A 31 -20.54 -30.72 29.63
N LEU A 32 -20.55 -29.45 29.19
CA LEU A 32 -19.83 -28.98 28.00
C LEU A 32 -18.62 -28.15 28.42
N LEU A 33 -17.42 -28.52 27.97
CA LEU A 33 -16.19 -27.77 28.21
C LEU A 33 -15.83 -26.92 26.98
N VAL A 34 -15.77 -25.60 27.14
CA VAL A 34 -15.33 -24.66 26.11
C VAL A 34 -13.83 -24.42 26.26
N THR A 35 -13.05 -24.89 25.31
CA THR A 35 -11.59 -24.66 25.25
C THR A 35 -11.27 -23.61 24.20
N ALA A 36 -10.39 -22.65 24.54
CA ALA A 36 -9.99 -21.61 23.61
C ALA A 36 -8.65 -20.98 24.01
N GLY A 37 -7.82 -20.68 23.02
CA GLY A 37 -6.59 -19.91 23.23
C GLY A 37 -6.85 -18.52 23.81
N THR A 38 -5.90 -17.99 24.57
CA THR A 38 -5.99 -16.70 25.24
C THR A 38 -6.25 -15.57 24.24
N GLY A 39 -7.36 -14.85 24.44
CA GLY A 39 -7.82 -13.80 23.52
C GLY A 39 -8.80 -14.23 22.43
N ALA A 40 -9.07 -15.54 22.24
CA ALA A 40 -9.93 -16.10 21.18
C ALA A 40 -11.44 -15.69 21.26
N GLY A 41 -11.85 -14.91 22.25
CA GLY A 41 -13.22 -14.42 22.43
C GLY A 41 -14.11 -15.24 23.38
N ARG A 42 -13.57 -16.30 24.02
CA ARG A 42 -14.28 -17.25 24.89
C ARG A 42 -15.30 -16.61 25.85
N THR A 43 -14.87 -15.62 26.64
CA THR A 43 -15.73 -14.91 27.60
C THR A 43 -16.87 -14.16 26.93
N THR A 44 -16.66 -13.60 25.73
CA THR A 44 -17.66 -12.88 24.95
C THR A 44 -18.70 -13.83 24.36
N VAL A 45 -18.25 -14.96 23.80
CA VAL A 45 -19.11 -16.02 23.25
C VAL A 45 -20.02 -16.61 24.34
N VAL A 46 -19.45 -16.98 25.49
CA VAL A 46 -20.20 -17.52 26.62
C VAL A 46 -21.15 -16.49 27.24
N GLU A 47 -20.78 -15.21 27.31
CA GLU A 47 -21.66 -14.14 27.82
C GLU A 47 -22.86 -13.87 26.90
N GLU A 48 -22.73 -13.91 25.57
CA GLU A 48 -23.89 -13.70 24.69
C GLU A 48 -24.75 -14.97 24.55
N ALA A 49 -24.17 -16.18 24.63
CA ALA A 49 -24.94 -17.41 24.79
C ALA A 49 -25.73 -17.41 26.12
N ARG A 50 -25.11 -17.00 27.23
CA ARG A 50 -25.76 -16.81 28.54
C ARG A 50 -26.96 -15.86 28.44
N ARG A 51 -26.78 -14.69 27.84
CA ARG A 51 -27.87 -13.71 27.62
C ARG A 51 -28.99 -14.26 26.75
N THR A 52 -28.66 -15.05 25.73
CA THR A 52 -29.66 -15.62 24.82
C THR A 52 -30.46 -16.72 25.52
N ALA A 53 -29.81 -17.59 26.30
CA ALA A 53 -30.49 -18.55 27.18
C ALA A 53 -31.34 -17.86 28.26
N ALA A 54 -30.87 -16.73 28.81
CA ALA A 54 -31.60 -15.93 29.80
C ALA A 54 -32.82 -15.21 29.21
N ARG A 55 -32.71 -14.61 28.01
CA ARG A 55 -33.84 -14.07 27.22
C ARG A 55 -34.88 -15.18 26.93
N ALA A 56 -34.43 -16.40 26.68
CA ALA A 56 -35.27 -17.59 26.49
C ALA A 56 -35.84 -18.20 27.79
N GLY A 57 -35.69 -17.54 28.95
CA GLY A 57 -36.32 -17.92 30.22
C GLY A 57 -35.45 -18.72 31.20
N THR A 58 -34.22 -19.07 30.83
CA THR A 58 -33.30 -19.82 31.72
C THR A 58 -32.73 -18.91 32.82
N ALA A 59 -32.56 -19.43 34.03
CA ALA A 59 -31.73 -18.81 35.06
C ALA A 59 -30.31 -19.35 34.92
N VAL A 60 -29.32 -18.49 34.56
CA VAL A 60 -27.94 -18.93 34.32
C VAL A 60 -27.01 -18.35 35.38
N VAL A 61 -26.60 -19.21 36.32
CA VAL A 61 -25.73 -18.86 37.45
C VAL A 61 -24.27 -19.00 37.04
N ARG A 62 -23.41 -18.05 37.41
CA ARG A 62 -21.96 -18.15 37.20
C ARG A 62 -21.24 -18.54 38.49
N VAL A 63 -20.20 -19.36 38.35
CA VAL A 63 -19.27 -19.75 39.42
C VAL A 63 -17.84 -19.61 38.90
N GLY A 64 -16.99 -18.85 39.59
CA GLY A 64 -15.60 -18.62 39.16
C GLY A 64 -14.69 -18.18 40.30
N PRO A 65 -13.37 -18.09 40.09
CA PRO A 65 -12.43 -17.59 41.11
C PRO A 65 -12.69 -16.11 41.44
N LYS A 66 -12.54 -15.72 42.71
CA LYS A 66 -12.76 -14.34 43.16
C LYS A 66 -11.78 -13.35 42.52
N ASN A 67 -12.27 -12.51 41.61
CA ASN A 67 -11.51 -11.42 40.99
C ASN A 67 -11.50 -10.15 41.85
N THR A 68 -10.48 -9.31 41.67
CA THR A 68 -10.28 -8.07 42.45
C THR A 68 -11.07 -6.86 41.93
N LYS A 69 -12.09 -7.08 41.08
CA LYS A 69 -12.89 -6.01 40.44
C LYS A 69 -14.41 -6.19 40.54
N ASP A 70 -14.90 -7.28 41.14
CA ASP A 70 -16.34 -7.51 41.31
C ASP A 70 -16.87 -6.77 42.54
N THR A 71 -18.03 -6.13 42.39
CA THR A 71 -18.67 -5.24 43.37
C THR A 71 -19.43 -5.98 44.48
N ASP A 72 -19.90 -5.23 45.48
CA ASP A 72 -20.34 -5.71 46.82
C ASP A 72 -21.50 -6.75 46.86
N ASP A 73 -22.19 -7.02 45.74
CA ASP A 73 -23.24 -8.06 45.65
C ASP A 73 -22.70 -9.50 45.51
N ALA A 74 -21.38 -9.68 45.39
CA ALA A 74 -20.72 -10.97 45.20
C ALA A 74 -20.82 -11.91 46.42
N ILE A 75 -21.53 -13.05 46.28
CA ILE A 75 -21.56 -14.11 47.32
C ILE A 75 -20.23 -14.89 47.27
N ALA A 76 -19.26 -14.44 48.07
CA ALA A 76 -17.94 -15.05 48.19
C ALA A 76 -17.98 -16.39 48.94
N VAL A 77 -17.57 -17.46 48.26
CA VAL A 77 -17.48 -18.83 48.81
C VAL A 77 -16.06 -19.10 49.32
N THR A 78 -15.98 -19.65 50.53
CA THR A 78 -14.78 -19.77 51.38
C THR A 78 -14.19 -18.42 51.84
N ALA A 79 -13.48 -18.46 52.97
CA ALA A 79 -12.74 -17.31 53.50
C ALA A 79 -11.32 -17.14 52.92
N ASP A 80 -10.85 -18.07 52.07
CA ASP A 80 -9.42 -18.18 51.70
C ASP A 80 -9.25 -18.50 50.20
N ARG A 81 -9.50 -17.50 49.35
CA ARG A 81 -9.38 -17.54 47.87
C ARG A 81 -10.29 -18.53 47.12
N GLY A 82 -11.49 -18.78 47.61
CA GLY A 82 -12.44 -19.65 46.92
C GLY A 82 -13.26 -19.02 45.79
N LEU A 83 -14.25 -19.79 45.38
CA LEU A 83 -15.19 -19.48 44.30
C LEU A 83 -16.11 -18.32 44.68
N VAL A 84 -16.72 -17.67 43.70
CA VAL A 84 -17.82 -16.71 43.89
C VAL A 84 -19.01 -17.22 43.09
N LEU A 85 -20.20 -17.20 43.69
CA LEU A 85 -21.45 -17.43 42.97
C LEU A 85 -22.09 -16.09 42.65
N THR A 86 -22.35 -15.83 41.37
CA THR A 86 -23.09 -14.64 40.90
C THR A 86 -24.31 -15.04 40.08
N ASP A 87 -25.39 -14.29 40.27
CA ASP A 87 -26.62 -14.36 39.48
C ASP A 87 -26.74 -13.08 38.65
N PRO A 88 -26.10 -13.03 37.46
CA PRO A 88 -25.99 -11.79 36.67
C PRO A 88 -27.32 -11.29 36.08
N ASP A 89 -28.41 -12.03 36.24
CA ASP A 89 -29.76 -11.67 35.75
C ASP A 89 -30.79 -11.49 36.89
N ASP A 90 -30.37 -11.59 38.17
CA ASP A 90 -31.20 -11.65 39.39
C ASP A 90 -32.40 -12.62 39.31
N ARG A 91 -32.27 -13.70 38.53
CA ARG A 91 -33.36 -14.66 38.28
C ARG A 91 -33.70 -15.49 39.52
N LEU A 92 -32.75 -15.69 40.42
CA LEU A 92 -32.93 -16.38 41.70
C LEU A 92 -33.75 -15.54 42.70
N ALA A 93 -33.95 -14.23 42.48
CA ALA A 93 -34.84 -13.43 43.31
C ALA A 93 -36.27 -13.96 43.35
N GLY A 94 -36.76 -14.58 42.27
CA GLY A 94 -38.08 -15.21 42.21
C GLY A 94 -38.25 -16.50 43.03
N LEU A 95 -37.16 -17.05 43.59
CA LEU A 95 -37.25 -18.29 44.39
C LEU A 95 -37.86 -18.05 45.78
N PRO A 96 -38.67 -18.99 46.31
CA PRO A 96 -39.20 -18.89 47.67
C PRO A 96 -38.10 -18.71 48.74
N GLY A 97 -38.39 -17.86 49.73
CA GLY A 97 -37.46 -17.43 50.79
C GLY A 97 -36.50 -18.50 51.33
N PRO A 98 -36.98 -19.68 51.77
CA PRO A 98 -36.12 -20.74 52.30
C PRO A 98 -35.06 -21.27 51.33
N VAL A 99 -35.30 -21.22 50.01
CA VAL A 99 -34.31 -21.63 48.99
C VAL A 99 -33.27 -20.54 48.81
N ARG A 100 -33.68 -19.26 48.72
CA ARG A 100 -32.76 -18.11 48.67
C ARG A 100 -31.86 -18.04 49.90
N SER A 101 -32.41 -18.28 51.10
CA SER A 101 -31.64 -18.34 52.34
C SER A 101 -30.66 -19.51 52.36
N ARG A 102 -31.03 -20.69 51.83
CA ARG A 102 -30.09 -21.82 51.70
C ARG A 102 -28.95 -21.53 50.72
N LEU A 103 -29.23 -20.92 49.56
CA LEU A 103 -28.19 -20.49 48.60
C LEU A 103 -27.23 -19.48 49.25
N ARG A 104 -27.76 -18.45 49.92
CA ARG A 104 -26.99 -17.42 50.63
C ARG A 104 -26.21 -17.96 51.85
N ALA A 105 -26.68 -19.04 52.48
CA ALA A 105 -25.98 -19.70 53.59
C ALA A 105 -24.90 -20.68 53.10
N ALA A 106 -25.21 -21.51 52.10
CA ALA A 106 -24.27 -22.44 51.48
C ALA A 106 -23.05 -21.70 50.90
N GLY A 107 -23.29 -20.56 50.25
CA GLY A 107 -22.22 -19.70 49.76
C GLY A 107 -21.30 -19.11 50.84
N ARG A 108 -21.65 -19.16 52.14
CA ARG A 108 -20.78 -18.71 53.24
C ARG A 108 -19.95 -19.81 53.87
N VAL A 109 -20.24 -21.08 53.58
CA VAL A 109 -19.53 -22.24 54.12
C VAL A 109 -18.46 -22.68 53.11
N GLY A 110 -17.25 -22.94 53.59
CA GLY A 110 -16.15 -23.42 52.75
C GLY A 110 -16.17 -24.93 52.52
N GLY A 111 -15.42 -25.39 51.52
CA GLY A 111 -15.15 -26.81 51.29
C GLY A 111 -16.39 -27.67 50.95
N ALA A 112 -16.29 -28.96 51.28
CA ALA A 112 -17.26 -29.97 50.86
C ALA A 112 -18.67 -29.76 51.45
N GLU A 113 -18.79 -29.24 52.68
CA GLU A 113 -20.08 -28.98 53.32
C GLU A 113 -20.84 -27.84 52.62
N GLY A 114 -20.15 -26.75 52.29
CA GLY A 114 -20.72 -25.63 51.54
C GLY A 114 -21.17 -26.05 50.14
N LEU A 115 -20.37 -26.85 49.45
CA LEU A 115 -20.71 -27.38 48.12
C LEU A 115 -21.85 -28.41 48.16
N SER A 116 -21.92 -29.24 49.21
CA SER A 116 -23.07 -30.12 49.47
C SER A 116 -24.35 -29.32 49.65
N ALA A 117 -24.35 -28.34 50.56
CA ALA A 117 -25.49 -27.44 50.79
C ALA A 117 -25.89 -26.64 49.53
N LEU A 118 -24.90 -26.20 48.74
CA LEU A 118 -25.10 -25.47 47.49
C LEU A 118 -25.75 -26.34 46.41
N SER A 119 -25.24 -27.56 46.22
CA SER A 119 -25.79 -28.52 45.25
C SER A 119 -27.24 -28.89 45.57
N GLY A 120 -27.57 -29.13 46.85
CA GLY A 120 -28.94 -29.40 47.29
C GLY A 120 -29.89 -28.21 47.11
N ALA A 121 -29.39 -26.98 47.30
CA ALA A 121 -30.15 -25.76 47.09
C ALA A 121 -30.41 -25.48 45.60
N LEU A 122 -29.39 -25.60 44.75
CA LEU A 122 -29.51 -25.45 43.29
C LEU A 122 -30.37 -26.56 42.66
N ALA A 123 -30.23 -27.82 43.08
CA ALA A 123 -31.13 -28.91 42.67
C ALA A 123 -32.60 -28.67 43.09
N SER A 124 -32.84 -27.94 44.18
CA SER A 124 -34.18 -27.51 44.59
C SER A 124 -34.70 -26.28 43.82
N ALA A 125 -33.83 -25.53 43.13
CA ALA A 125 -34.21 -24.45 42.21
C ALA A 125 -34.49 -25.00 40.80
N ALA A 126 -33.68 -25.92 40.30
CA ALA A 126 -33.86 -26.59 39.00
C ALA A 126 -35.22 -27.31 38.87
N ARG A 127 -35.77 -27.82 39.99
CA ARG A 127 -37.14 -28.39 40.03
C ARG A 127 -38.28 -27.36 39.95
N ARG A 128 -37.98 -26.06 39.80
CA ARG A 128 -38.94 -24.95 39.82
C ARG A 128 -38.77 -23.95 38.67
N MET A 129 -37.59 -23.90 38.04
CA MET A 129 -37.26 -23.07 36.90
C MET A 129 -36.15 -23.74 36.08
N PRO A 130 -36.07 -23.55 34.75
CA PRO A 130 -34.91 -23.96 33.98
C PRO A 130 -33.66 -23.26 34.52
N LEU A 131 -32.69 -24.04 34.98
CA LEU A 131 -31.50 -23.57 35.68
C LEU A 131 -30.27 -24.14 34.98
N ALA A 132 -29.28 -23.30 34.68
CA ALA A 132 -28.01 -23.68 34.10
C ALA A 132 -26.83 -23.10 34.90
N LEU A 133 -25.68 -23.77 34.83
CA LEU A 133 -24.46 -23.36 35.51
C LEU A 133 -23.36 -23.04 34.49
N VAL A 134 -22.76 -21.87 34.61
CA VAL A 134 -21.52 -21.50 33.91
C VAL A 134 -20.38 -21.52 34.92
N VAL A 135 -19.28 -22.19 34.59
CA VAL A 135 -18.06 -22.23 35.42
C VAL A 135 -16.89 -21.62 34.66
N ASP A 136 -16.37 -20.50 35.15
CA ASP A 136 -15.36 -19.70 34.45
C ASP A 136 -13.92 -20.06 34.86
N ASP A 137 -13.03 -20.14 33.86
CA ASP A 137 -11.58 -20.38 34.00
C ASP A 137 -11.22 -21.55 34.94
N VAL A 138 -11.74 -22.74 34.62
CA VAL A 138 -11.53 -23.94 35.44
C VAL A 138 -10.06 -24.39 35.50
N ASP A 139 -9.22 -23.97 34.54
CA ASP A 139 -7.77 -24.18 34.59
C ASP A 139 -7.00 -23.20 35.50
N LEU A 140 -7.66 -22.18 36.06
CA LEU A 140 -7.11 -21.30 37.10
C LEU A 140 -7.55 -21.70 38.53
N LEU A 141 -8.38 -22.74 38.68
CA LEU A 141 -8.84 -23.18 39.99
C LEU A 141 -7.74 -23.90 40.78
N PRO A 142 -7.56 -23.60 42.08
CA PRO A 142 -6.70 -24.40 42.96
C PRO A 142 -7.14 -25.88 42.99
N PRO A 143 -6.22 -26.85 43.14
CA PRO A 143 -6.58 -28.28 43.09
C PRO A 143 -7.75 -28.70 44.02
N PRO A 144 -7.85 -28.23 45.28
CA PRO A 144 -9.00 -28.55 46.13
C PRO A 144 -10.34 -28.00 45.62
N ALA A 145 -10.32 -26.87 44.90
CA ALA A 145 -11.52 -26.32 44.26
C ALA A 145 -11.89 -27.10 42.99
N ALA A 146 -10.91 -27.58 42.23
CA ALA A 146 -11.13 -28.43 41.05
C ALA A 146 -11.68 -29.82 41.44
N GLU A 147 -11.15 -30.44 42.49
CA GLU A 147 -11.67 -31.70 43.05
C GLU A 147 -13.13 -31.56 43.53
N ALA A 148 -13.41 -30.51 44.29
CA ALA A 148 -14.74 -30.29 44.87
C ALA A 148 -15.77 -29.84 43.81
N LEU A 149 -15.33 -29.16 42.73
CA LEU A 149 -16.11 -28.97 41.50
C LEU A 149 -16.41 -30.31 40.81
N GLY A 150 -15.44 -31.21 40.73
CA GLY A 150 -15.64 -32.58 40.23
C GLY A 150 -16.70 -33.37 41.01
N LEU A 151 -16.74 -33.23 42.34
CA LEU A 151 -17.81 -33.79 43.18
C LEU A 151 -19.18 -33.14 42.89
N LEU A 152 -19.23 -31.81 42.77
CA LEU A 152 -20.44 -31.06 42.45
C LEU A 152 -21.04 -31.47 41.07
N LEU A 153 -20.21 -31.70 40.06
CA LEU A 153 -20.66 -32.18 38.74
C LEU A 153 -21.31 -33.57 38.81
N ARG A 154 -20.83 -34.46 39.69
CA ARG A 154 -21.43 -35.79 39.92
C ARG A 154 -22.83 -35.68 40.55
N VAL A 155 -23.08 -34.64 41.35
CA VAL A 155 -24.41 -34.38 41.95
C VAL A 155 -25.39 -33.76 40.94
N PHE A 156 -24.92 -32.96 39.97
CA PHE A 156 -25.82 -32.34 38.98
C PHE A 156 -26.28 -33.27 37.86
N ARG A 157 -25.47 -34.26 37.46
CA ARG A 157 -25.83 -35.24 36.41
C ARG A 157 -27.21 -35.90 36.66
N PRO A 158 -27.56 -36.43 37.85
CA PRO A 158 -28.90 -36.96 38.14
C PRO A 158 -30.07 -35.97 38.08
N TYR A 159 -29.83 -34.66 38.23
CA TYR A 159 -30.88 -33.64 38.26
C TYR A 159 -31.12 -32.96 36.89
N GLY A 160 -30.36 -33.32 35.86
CA GLY A 160 -30.57 -32.78 34.51
C GLY A 160 -30.34 -31.28 34.39
N VAL A 161 -29.35 -30.76 35.14
CA VAL A 161 -28.88 -29.37 35.08
C VAL A 161 -27.68 -29.30 34.14
N PRO A 162 -27.71 -28.50 33.06
CA PRO A 162 -26.57 -28.36 32.15
C PRO A 162 -25.47 -27.51 32.79
N VAL A 163 -24.22 -27.84 32.46
CA VAL A 163 -23.04 -27.11 32.94
C VAL A 163 -22.13 -26.76 31.78
N VAL A 164 -21.88 -25.47 31.58
CA VAL A 164 -20.89 -24.96 30.62
C VAL A 164 -19.64 -24.52 31.40
N MET A 165 -18.54 -25.22 31.18
CA MET A 165 -17.25 -24.95 31.82
C MET A 165 -16.34 -24.23 30.81
N THR A 166 -15.48 -23.31 31.24
CA THR A 166 -14.56 -22.60 30.33
C THR A 166 -13.10 -22.78 30.76
N ALA A 167 -12.24 -23.13 29.82
CA ALA A 167 -10.81 -23.37 30.05
C ALA A 167 -9.95 -22.85 28.88
N ARG A 168 -8.64 -22.71 29.09
CA ARG A 168 -7.67 -22.43 28.01
C ARG A 168 -7.28 -23.70 27.24
N ARG A 169 -7.19 -24.84 27.93
CA ARG A 169 -6.92 -26.17 27.35
C ARG A 169 -7.76 -27.23 28.06
N ALA A 170 -8.04 -28.34 27.39
CA ALA A 170 -8.71 -29.47 28.03
C ALA A 170 -7.81 -30.06 29.14
N GLN A 171 -8.32 -30.16 30.37
CA GLN A 171 -7.63 -30.83 31.47
C GLN A 171 -8.21 -32.23 31.69
N PRO A 172 -7.37 -33.28 31.87
CA PRO A 172 -7.84 -34.66 32.03
C PRO A 172 -8.58 -34.93 33.35
N SER A 173 -8.54 -33.98 34.29
CA SER A 173 -9.27 -34.00 35.57
C SER A 173 -10.76 -33.63 35.43
N VAL A 174 -11.16 -32.99 34.33
CA VAL A 174 -12.53 -32.45 34.14
C VAL A 174 -13.37 -33.42 33.32
N ALA A 175 -14.30 -34.12 33.98
CA ALA A 175 -15.23 -35.07 33.37
C ALA A 175 -16.37 -34.38 32.60
N ALA A 176 -16.02 -33.73 31.49
CA ALA A 176 -16.97 -33.21 30.50
C ALA A 176 -17.52 -34.33 29.61
N ASP A 177 -18.75 -34.15 29.11
CA ASP A 177 -19.40 -35.06 28.15
C ASP A 177 -19.04 -34.70 26.70
N HIS A 178 -18.84 -33.40 26.44
CA HIS A 178 -18.40 -32.86 25.15
C HIS A 178 -17.40 -31.72 25.37
N VAL A 179 -16.55 -31.48 24.37
CA VAL A 179 -15.61 -30.34 24.31
C VAL A 179 -15.93 -29.52 23.06
N LEU A 180 -16.05 -28.20 23.21
CA LEU A 180 -16.19 -27.23 22.13
C LEU A 180 -14.91 -26.40 22.06
N GLU A 181 -14.13 -26.57 21.00
CA GLU A 181 -12.92 -25.79 20.77
C GLU A 181 -13.22 -24.56 19.89
N LEU A 182 -13.00 -23.36 20.43
CA LEU A 182 -13.22 -22.12 19.68
C LEU A 182 -12.06 -21.85 18.73
N SER A 183 -12.19 -22.40 17.51
CA SER A 183 -11.27 -22.18 16.38
C SER A 183 -10.97 -20.68 16.15
N PRO A 184 -9.82 -20.30 15.59
CA PRO A 184 -9.55 -18.93 15.16
C PRO A 184 -10.61 -18.40 14.18
N LEU A 185 -10.86 -17.09 14.19
CA LEU A 185 -11.72 -16.42 13.22
C LEU A 185 -11.23 -16.61 11.79
N ARG A 186 -12.14 -16.77 10.82
CA ARG A 186 -11.81 -16.85 9.39
C ARG A 186 -11.39 -15.46 8.88
N PRO A 187 -10.64 -15.35 7.77
CA PRO A 187 -10.25 -14.04 7.21
C PRO A 187 -11.43 -13.10 6.93
N ALA A 188 -12.59 -13.62 6.53
CA ALA A 188 -13.82 -12.83 6.36
C ALA A 188 -14.32 -12.23 7.69
N ASP A 189 -14.33 -13.00 8.77
CA ASP A 189 -14.71 -12.54 10.11
C ASP A 189 -13.74 -11.46 10.63
N VAL A 190 -12.44 -11.63 10.34
CA VAL A 190 -11.41 -10.63 10.67
C VAL A 190 -11.65 -9.34 9.90
N ALA A 191 -11.99 -9.40 8.61
CA ALA A 191 -12.35 -8.22 7.82
C ALA A 191 -13.61 -7.52 8.34
N VAL A 192 -14.64 -8.26 8.72
CA VAL A 192 -15.86 -7.71 9.35
C VAL A 192 -15.54 -7.08 10.72
N LEU A 193 -14.69 -7.72 11.54
CA LEU A 193 -14.26 -7.19 12.83
C LEU A 193 -13.45 -5.88 12.68
N VAL A 194 -12.52 -5.84 11.72
CA VAL A 194 -11.75 -4.63 11.36
C VAL A 194 -12.69 -3.51 10.90
N GLY A 195 -13.56 -3.79 9.93
CA GLY A 195 -14.54 -2.83 9.42
C GLY A 195 -15.44 -2.26 10.53
N LEU A 196 -16.03 -3.13 11.35
CA LEU A 196 -16.88 -2.72 12.48
C LEU A 196 -16.14 -1.89 13.53
N HIS A 197 -14.86 -2.15 13.79
CA HIS A 197 -14.08 -1.36 14.74
C HIS A 197 -13.73 0.02 14.15
N VAL A 198 -13.21 0.05 12.93
CA VAL A 198 -12.80 1.29 12.24
C VAL A 198 -14.00 2.21 12.03
N THR A 199 -15.16 1.70 11.61
CA THR A 199 -16.40 2.51 11.48
C THR A 199 -16.89 3.06 12.81
N ARG A 200 -16.68 2.35 13.93
CA ARG A 200 -17.06 2.85 15.26
C ARG A 200 -16.09 3.87 15.84
N ARG A 201 -14.80 3.82 15.48
CA ARG A 201 -13.76 4.75 15.97
C ARG A 201 -13.65 6.02 15.11
N PHE A 202 -13.70 5.87 13.78
CA PHE A 202 -13.43 6.94 12.80
C PHE A 202 -14.64 7.34 11.96
N GLY A 203 -15.82 6.75 12.18
CA GLY A 203 -17.06 7.08 11.44
C GLY A 203 -17.13 6.58 9.99
N ARG A 204 -16.05 5.98 9.46
CA ARG A 204 -15.92 5.51 8.07
C ARG A 204 -15.60 4.01 8.00
N PRO A 205 -16.05 3.29 6.95
CA PRO A 205 -15.63 1.91 6.69
C PRO A 205 -14.11 1.79 6.50
N ALA A 206 -13.54 0.62 6.81
CA ALA A 206 -12.15 0.28 6.50
C ALA A 206 -12.00 -0.12 5.01
N ASP A 207 -10.90 0.24 4.39
CA ASP A 207 -10.50 -0.39 3.12
C ASP A 207 -10.14 -1.88 3.36
N PRO A 208 -10.50 -2.82 2.48
CA PRO A 208 -10.18 -4.24 2.65
C PRO A 208 -8.68 -4.54 2.85
N ALA A 209 -7.78 -3.77 2.23
CA ALA A 209 -6.34 -3.94 2.38
C ALA A 209 -5.83 -3.63 3.79
N LEU A 210 -6.59 -2.89 4.63
CA LEU A 210 -6.28 -2.71 6.05
C LEU A 210 -6.49 -4.00 6.84
N ALA A 211 -7.57 -4.74 6.60
CA ALA A 211 -7.79 -6.04 7.27
C ALA A 211 -6.72 -7.07 6.88
N ASP A 212 -6.33 -7.02 5.61
CA ASP A 212 -5.25 -7.77 5.01
C ASP A 212 -3.88 -7.42 5.62
N ALA A 213 -3.61 -6.13 5.84
CA ALA A 213 -2.39 -5.64 6.49
C ALA A 213 -2.33 -6.03 7.98
N VAL A 214 -3.44 -5.91 8.72
CA VAL A 214 -3.55 -6.36 10.10
C VAL A 214 -3.35 -7.88 10.19
N SER A 215 -3.94 -8.66 9.28
CA SER A 215 -3.77 -10.12 9.23
C SER A 215 -2.31 -10.51 8.98
N ARG A 216 -1.62 -9.87 8.01
CA ARG A 216 -0.19 -10.09 7.76
C ARG A 216 0.69 -9.68 8.94
N ALA A 217 0.39 -8.55 9.60
CA ALA A 217 1.13 -8.10 10.78
C ALA A 217 0.91 -9.00 12.01
N LEU A 218 -0.24 -9.69 12.08
CA LEU A 218 -0.58 -10.61 13.16
C LEU A 218 -0.08 -12.05 12.95
N GLY A 219 0.25 -12.46 11.72
CA GLY A 219 0.84 -13.79 11.46
C GLY A 219 0.02 -14.93 12.08
N ARG A 220 0.62 -15.70 13.00
CA ARG A 220 -0.06 -16.81 13.71
C ARG A 220 -1.30 -16.38 14.54
N LEU A 221 -1.45 -15.09 14.82
CA LEU A 221 -2.57 -14.51 15.59
C LEU A 221 -3.62 -13.80 14.73
N ALA A 222 -3.59 -13.89 13.39
CA ALA A 222 -4.54 -13.18 12.53
C ALA A 222 -6.02 -13.44 12.88
N GLY A 223 -6.37 -14.69 13.22
CA GLY A 223 -7.72 -15.07 13.66
C GLY A 223 -8.00 -14.89 15.16
N ASN A 224 -7.13 -14.23 15.94
CA ASN A 224 -7.34 -13.98 17.38
C ASN A 224 -8.03 -12.61 17.58
N PRO A 225 -9.29 -12.54 18.05
CA PRO A 225 -10.04 -11.28 18.17
C PRO A 225 -9.35 -10.25 19.05
N ARG A 226 -8.72 -10.66 20.16
CA ARG A 226 -7.98 -9.75 21.04
C ARG A 226 -6.75 -9.18 20.34
N ALA A 227 -6.02 -9.98 19.57
CA ALA A 227 -4.87 -9.51 18.81
C ALA A 227 -5.27 -8.50 17.71
N VAL A 228 -6.36 -8.77 16.97
CA VAL A 228 -6.94 -7.84 15.98
C VAL A 228 -7.35 -6.52 16.63
N LEU A 229 -8.12 -6.57 17.72
CA LEU A 229 -8.55 -5.38 18.45
C LEU A 229 -7.37 -4.62 19.09
N SER A 230 -6.31 -5.31 19.49
CA SER A 230 -5.09 -4.71 20.03
C SER A 230 -4.37 -3.85 18.98
N VAL A 231 -4.15 -4.38 17.76
CA VAL A 231 -3.52 -3.63 16.68
C VAL A 231 -4.34 -2.40 16.32
N LEU A 232 -5.66 -2.58 16.11
CA LEU A 232 -6.59 -1.47 15.80
C LEU A 232 -6.70 -0.44 16.93
N GLY A 233 -6.50 -0.87 18.18
CA GLY A 233 -6.41 0.01 19.35
C GLY A 233 -5.25 1.00 19.29
N THR A 234 -4.14 0.63 18.63
CA THR A 234 -2.93 1.46 18.48
C THR A 234 -2.91 2.37 17.24
N LEU A 235 -3.98 2.38 16.43
CA LEU A 235 -4.13 3.26 15.27
C LEU A 235 -4.85 4.55 15.66
N ASP A 236 -4.28 5.68 15.25
CA ASP A 236 -4.88 7.01 15.39
C ASP A 236 -5.16 7.66 14.03
N GLU A 237 -5.80 8.83 14.01
CA GLU A 237 -6.23 9.50 12.77
C GLU A 237 -5.07 9.77 11.78
N GLY A 238 -3.86 10.04 12.29
CA GLY A 238 -2.66 10.23 11.46
C GLY A 238 -2.07 8.95 10.84
N ASP A 239 -2.54 7.76 11.24
CA ASP A 239 -2.13 6.48 10.65
C ASP A 239 -2.97 6.08 9.44
N LEU A 240 -4.06 6.80 9.18
CA LEU A 240 -5.09 6.45 8.21
C LEU A 240 -5.36 7.64 7.26
N LEU A 241 -5.81 7.34 6.04
CA LEU A 241 -6.20 8.32 5.03
C LEU A 241 -7.58 7.97 4.48
N GLU A 242 -8.51 8.92 4.44
CA GLU A 242 -9.83 8.73 3.82
C GLU A 242 -9.70 8.84 2.28
N LEU A 243 -9.93 7.74 1.57
CA LEU A 243 -10.04 7.69 0.11
C LEU A 243 -11.27 6.85 -0.25
N ASP A 244 -12.09 7.28 -1.21
CA ASP A 244 -13.38 6.64 -1.55
C ASP A 244 -14.34 6.46 -0.35
N GLY A 245 -14.23 7.33 0.67
CA GLY A 245 -14.95 7.20 1.93
C GLY A 245 -14.48 6.02 2.81
N LEU A 246 -13.38 5.36 2.45
CA LEU A 246 -12.74 4.25 3.14
C LEU A 246 -11.47 4.71 3.87
N MET A 247 -11.28 4.27 5.10
CA MET A 247 -10.03 4.48 5.83
C MET A 247 -8.97 3.51 5.31
N CYS A 248 -7.99 4.04 4.59
CA CYS A 248 -6.83 3.33 4.08
C CYS A 248 -5.64 3.47 5.04
N LEU A 249 -4.75 2.48 5.11
CA LEU A 249 -3.57 2.52 5.99
C LEU A 249 -2.46 3.40 5.37
N ALA A 250 -2.20 4.58 5.93
CA ALA A 250 -1.18 5.51 5.44
C ALA A 250 0.25 5.08 5.84
N ARG A 251 0.41 4.47 7.01
CA ARG A 251 1.72 3.95 7.49
C ARG A 251 2.11 2.61 6.83
N PRO A 252 3.40 2.27 6.71
CA PRO A 252 3.81 0.96 6.23
C PRO A 252 3.28 -0.17 7.11
N ALA A 253 2.72 -1.23 6.50
CA ALA A 253 2.08 -2.33 7.23
C ALA A 253 3.01 -3.09 8.21
N ARG A 254 4.33 -3.05 7.99
CA ARG A 254 5.34 -3.60 8.91
C ARG A 254 5.44 -2.87 10.25
N ASP A 255 4.94 -1.63 10.31
CA ASP A 255 5.00 -0.76 11.48
C ASP A 255 3.72 -0.85 12.33
N LEU A 256 2.75 -1.68 11.94
CA LEU A 256 1.62 -2.09 12.77
C LEU A 256 2.12 -2.85 14.01
N ARG A 257 1.55 -2.58 15.18
CA ARG A 257 2.02 -3.09 16.48
C ARG A 257 0.88 -3.55 17.37
N LEU A 258 1.14 -4.48 18.28
CA LEU A 258 0.25 -4.77 19.40
C LEU A 258 0.33 -3.64 20.45
N ALA A 259 -0.72 -3.49 21.26
CA ALA A 259 -0.64 -2.68 22.47
C ALA A 259 0.35 -3.31 23.47
N ALA A 260 1.08 -2.48 24.23
CA ALA A 260 2.13 -2.96 25.15
C ALA A 260 1.59 -3.92 26.23
N GLU A 261 0.33 -3.72 26.64
CA GLU A 261 -0.40 -4.57 27.59
C GLU A 261 -0.83 -5.95 27.03
N ASP A 262 -0.86 -6.10 25.70
CA ASP A 262 -1.23 -7.35 25.01
C ASP A 262 -0.02 -8.13 24.47
N ALA A 263 1.16 -7.51 24.40
CA ALA A 263 2.36 -8.08 23.80
C ALA A 263 2.76 -9.46 24.38
N PHE A 264 2.54 -9.68 25.68
CA PHE A 264 2.91 -10.92 26.37
C PHE A 264 1.72 -11.87 26.69
N PRO A 265 0.51 -11.40 27.06
CA PRO A 265 -0.60 -12.30 27.38
C PRO A 265 -1.15 -13.18 26.25
N LEU A 266 -0.84 -12.89 24.98
CA LEU A 266 -1.36 -13.60 23.79
C LEU A 266 -0.62 -14.92 23.47
N GLU A 267 -0.52 -15.80 24.48
CA GLU A 267 0.03 -17.17 24.40
C GLU A 267 1.50 -17.31 24.01
N PHE A 268 2.31 -16.31 24.35
CA PHE A 268 3.77 -16.35 24.22
C PHE A 268 4.44 -16.83 25.51
N GLY A 269 4.29 -18.12 25.82
CA GLY A 269 5.34 -18.88 26.50
C GLY A 269 5.63 -18.63 27.99
N LEU A 270 4.69 -18.16 28.82
CA LEU A 270 4.90 -18.09 30.28
C LEU A 270 3.82 -18.79 31.14
N PRO A 271 3.68 -20.13 31.04
CA PRO A 271 3.00 -20.92 32.05
C PRO A 271 3.91 -21.14 33.29
N HIS A 272 3.51 -20.59 34.43
CA HIS A 272 3.97 -20.98 35.78
C HIS A 272 5.45 -20.75 36.20
N GLU A 273 6.15 -19.78 35.61
CA GLU A 273 7.30 -19.11 36.27
C GLU A 273 7.08 -17.58 36.26
N PRO A 274 7.60 -16.83 37.27
CA PRO A 274 7.63 -15.38 37.18
C PRO A 274 8.48 -14.93 35.97
N PRO A 275 8.21 -13.77 35.35
CA PRO A 275 8.95 -13.32 34.20
C PRO A 275 10.41 -13.03 34.58
N TYR A 276 11.30 -14.00 34.36
CA TYR A 276 12.73 -13.80 34.39
C TYR A 276 13.07 -12.65 33.43
N SER A 277 13.52 -11.51 34.00
CA SER A 277 13.78 -10.27 33.25
C SER A 277 14.59 -10.50 31.98
N GLY A 278 15.54 -11.44 32.05
CA GLY A 278 16.38 -11.86 30.95
C GLY A 278 15.69 -12.43 29.69
N THR A 279 14.50 -13.05 29.79
CA THR A 279 13.80 -13.60 28.61
C THR A 279 13.06 -12.49 27.86
N VAL A 280 12.38 -11.59 28.58
CA VAL A 280 11.75 -10.40 27.99
C VAL A 280 12.81 -9.46 27.43
N GLU A 281 13.91 -9.26 28.14
CA GLU A 281 15.10 -8.55 27.64
C GLU A 281 15.62 -9.17 26.34
N ALA A 282 15.75 -10.50 26.27
CA ALA A 282 16.21 -11.18 25.05
C ALA A 282 15.22 -11.00 23.89
N ALA A 283 13.91 -11.00 24.15
CA ALA A 283 12.89 -10.72 23.14
C ALA A 283 13.00 -9.28 22.60
N ILE A 284 13.15 -8.28 23.49
CA ILE A 284 13.31 -6.86 23.10
C ILE A 284 14.62 -6.65 22.31
N VAL A 285 15.73 -7.20 22.79
CA VAL A 285 17.02 -7.15 22.07
C VAL A 285 16.89 -7.81 20.70
N THR A 286 16.28 -9.00 20.60
CA THR A 286 16.11 -9.70 19.32
C THR A 286 15.17 -8.94 18.38
N ALA A 287 14.10 -8.32 18.88
CA ALA A 287 13.19 -7.48 18.09
C ALA A 287 13.88 -6.24 17.51
N ARG A 288 14.83 -5.64 18.23
CA ARG A 288 15.66 -4.51 17.77
C ARG A 288 16.78 -4.94 16.82
N VAL A 289 17.39 -6.12 17.01
CA VAL A 289 18.38 -6.65 16.05
C VAL A 289 17.71 -7.03 14.73
N LEU A 290 16.60 -7.79 14.78
CA LEU A 290 15.83 -8.21 13.59
C LEU A 290 15.07 -7.05 12.89
N ASP A 291 15.07 -5.84 13.44
CA ASP A 291 14.56 -4.65 12.74
C ASP A 291 15.52 -4.12 11.67
N HIS A 292 16.83 -4.35 11.89
CA HIS A 292 17.87 -3.74 11.08
C HIS A 292 18.85 -4.76 10.48
N ALA A 293 18.88 -6.00 10.98
CA ALA A 293 19.78 -7.03 10.49
C ALA A 293 19.20 -8.44 10.52
N GLU A 294 19.49 -9.18 9.46
CA GLU A 294 19.22 -10.61 9.43
C GLU A 294 20.09 -11.37 10.45
N VAL A 295 19.48 -12.34 11.13
CA VAL A 295 20.16 -13.25 12.05
C VAL A 295 19.76 -14.66 11.67
N HIS A 296 20.74 -15.54 11.42
CA HIS A 296 20.47 -16.97 11.42
C HIS A 296 20.76 -17.58 12.78
N VAL A 297 20.11 -18.71 13.07
CA VAL A 297 20.35 -19.56 14.24
C VAL A 297 21.85 -19.82 14.41
N ASP A 298 22.54 -20.26 13.36
CA ASP A 298 24.00 -20.46 13.31
C ASP A 298 24.80 -19.22 13.73
N ASP A 299 24.40 -18.03 13.26
CA ASP A 299 25.13 -16.79 13.54
C ASP A 299 25.00 -16.43 15.02
N ALA A 300 23.78 -16.54 15.59
CA ALA A 300 23.53 -16.22 16.99
C ALA A 300 24.45 -17.04 17.94
N PHE A 301 24.72 -18.30 17.59
CA PHE A 301 25.63 -19.18 18.34
C PHE A 301 27.11 -18.87 18.08
N ARG A 302 27.53 -18.67 16.82
CA ARG A 302 28.95 -18.47 16.45
C ARG A 302 29.59 -17.18 16.99
N MET A 303 28.79 -16.21 17.44
CA MET A 303 29.26 -14.87 17.81
C MET A 303 29.58 -14.65 19.30
N THR A 304 29.39 -15.64 20.19
CA THR A 304 29.54 -15.42 21.65
C THR A 304 30.78 -16.08 22.28
N PRO A 305 31.82 -15.30 22.64
CA PRO A 305 32.92 -15.80 23.45
C PRO A 305 32.59 -15.78 24.96
N SER A 306 32.95 -16.87 25.66
CA SER A 306 32.93 -17.07 27.12
C SER A 306 31.57 -17.02 27.85
N SER A 307 31.49 -17.86 28.90
CA SER A 307 30.50 -17.96 30.02
C SER A 307 29.02 -17.56 29.83
N GLY A 308 28.71 -16.37 29.30
CA GLY A 308 27.35 -15.89 29.06
C GLY A 308 26.62 -16.56 27.89
N ALA A 309 27.34 -17.14 26.92
CA ALA A 309 26.79 -17.79 25.72
C ALA A 309 25.60 -18.72 26.03
N ARG A 310 25.82 -19.71 26.90
CA ARG A 310 24.80 -20.69 27.35
C ARG A 310 23.56 -20.09 28.00
N ALA A 311 23.61 -18.85 28.48
CA ALA A 311 22.44 -18.15 29.03
C ALA A 311 21.65 -17.40 27.94
N LEU A 312 22.28 -17.01 26.83
CA LEU A 312 21.61 -16.47 25.65
C LEU A 312 21.04 -17.59 24.77
N GLU A 313 21.79 -18.68 24.57
CA GLU A 313 21.36 -19.92 23.89
C GLU A 313 19.99 -20.37 24.43
N ARG A 314 19.93 -20.73 25.71
CA ARG A 314 18.69 -21.16 26.38
C ARG A 314 17.55 -20.14 26.38
N ARG A 315 17.81 -18.85 26.12
CA ARG A 315 16.76 -17.84 25.95
C ARG A 315 16.24 -17.86 24.51
N LEU A 316 17.12 -17.90 23.51
CA LEU A 316 16.73 -18.02 22.10
C LEU A 316 16.00 -19.35 21.83
N ASP A 317 16.49 -20.46 22.38
CA ASP A 317 15.84 -21.77 22.29
C ASP A 317 14.42 -21.74 22.87
N ARG A 318 14.22 -21.07 24.02
CA ARG A 318 12.88 -20.82 24.59
C ARG A 318 12.03 -19.97 23.64
N LEU A 319 12.52 -18.82 23.17
CA LEU A 319 11.77 -17.96 22.23
C LEU A 319 11.34 -18.70 20.94
N ILE A 320 12.12 -19.68 20.47
CA ILE A 320 11.76 -20.55 19.33
C ILE A 320 10.76 -21.63 19.76
N THR A 321 10.96 -22.28 20.91
CA THR A 321 10.09 -23.34 21.45
C THR A 321 8.68 -22.81 21.78
N ASP A 322 8.59 -21.60 22.32
CA ASP A 322 7.34 -20.88 22.59
C ASP A 322 6.70 -20.29 21.30
N GLY A 323 7.41 -20.39 20.18
CA GLY A 323 7.02 -19.85 18.87
C GLY A 323 6.88 -18.34 18.84
N ILE A 324 7.60 -17.61 19.70
CA ILE A 324 7.78 -16.15 19.60
C ILE A 324 8.60 -15.85 18.34
N LEU A 325 9.69 -16.61 18.17
CA LEU A 325 10.51 -16.66 16.97
C LEU A 325 10.15 -17.88 16.12
N ALA A 326 10.24 -17.72 14.80
CA ALA A 326 10.22 -18.79 13.83
C ALA A 326 11.53 -18.78 13.04
N SER A 327 12.12 -19.96 12.84
CA SER A 327 13.21 -20.16 11.87
C SER A 327 12.62 -20.59 10.54
N ASP A 328 13.08 -20.01 9.43
CA ASP A 328 12.83 -20.58 8.10
C ASP A 328 13.71 -21.85 7.85
N PRO A 329 13.48 -22.60 6.75
CA PRO A 329 14.29 -23.78 6.41
C PRO A 329 15.76 -23.51 6.06
N ARG A 330 16.18 -22.23 5.96
CA ARG A 330 17.58 -21.82 5.76
C ARG A 330 18.27 -21.46 7.07
N GLY A 331 17.53 -21.37 8.18
CA GLY A 331 18.02 -20.96 9.50
C GLY A 331 17.69 -19.51 9.89
N ARG A 332 16.92 -18.77 9.08
CA ARG A 332 16.64 -17.35 9.26
C ARG A 332 15.64 -17.11 10.39
N LEU A 333 16.05 -16.35 11.42
CA LEU A 333 15.15 -15.95 12.51
C LEU A 333 14.21 -14.83 12.08
N SER A 334 12.95 -14.96 12.47
CA SER A 334 11.88 -13.99 12.29
C SER A 334 10.93 -14.06 13.50
N PHE A 335 10.12 -13.02 13.75
CA PHE A 335 9.04 -13.12 14.73
C PHE A 335 7.81 -13.74 14.06
N ALA A 336 7.18 -14.72 14.72
CA ALA A 336 5.95 -15.37 14.21
C ALA A 336 4.72 -14.43 14.17
N VAL A 337 4.85 -13.25 14.78
CA VAL A 337 3.90 -12.14 14.79
C VAL A 337 4.69 -10.83 14.64
N PRO A 338 4.78 -10.25 13.42
CA PRO A 338 5.47 -8.98 13.18
C PRO A 338 5.02 -7.83 14.11
N ALA A 339 3.73 -7.75 14.41
CA ALA A 339 3.17 -6.74 15.32
C ALA A 339 3.67 -6.86 16.78
N LEU A 340 4.12 -8.05 17.19
CA LEU A 340 4.81 -8.22 18.47
C LEU A 340 6.23 -7.63 18.41
N ALA A 341 6.98 -7.88 17.33
CA ALA A 341 8.30 -7.28 17.15
C ALA A 341 8.23 -5.74 17.15
N ALA A 342 7.26 -5.18 16.43
CA ALA A 342 6.99 -3.74 16.41
C ALA A 342 6.62 -3.19 17.80
N ALA A 343 5.85 -3.93 18.61
CA ALA A 343 5.57 -3.54 20.00
C ALA A 343 6.84 -3.60 20.88
N LEU A 344 7.60 -4.69 20.82
CA LEU A 344 8.81 -4.91 21.63
C LEU A 344 9.91 -3.87 21.36
N ARG A 345 10.08 -3.42 20.12
CA ARG A 345 11.07 -2.36 19.77
C ARG A 345 10.84 -1.08 20.56
N ASN A 346 9.57 -0.71 20.76
CA ASN A 346 9.12 0.51 21.44
C ASN A 346 9.20 0.43 22.99
N LEU A 347 9.49 -0.73 23.57
CA LEU A 347 9.69 -0.85 25.02
C LEU A 347 11.06 -0.28 25.44
N PRO A 348 11.20 0.27 26.66
CA PRO A 348 12.49 0.74 27.18
C PRO A 348 13.49 -0.41 27.37
N LEU A 349 14.78 -0.11 27.25
CA LEU A 349 15.88 -1.07 27.40
C LEU A 349 17.19 -0.34 27.74
N ASP A 350 17.78 -0.66 28.89
CA ASP A 350 18.99 0.00 29.43
C ASP A 350 20.31 -0.49 28.78
N ARG A 351 20.25 -1.05 27.57
CA ARG A 351 21.41 -1.57 26.82
C ARG A 351 21.44 -1.02 25.40
N ASP A 352 22.54 -0.37 25.03
CA ASP A 352 22.82 0.00 23.64
C ASP A 352 23.21 -1.25 22.82
N VAL A 353 22.20 -1.81 22.15
CA VAL A 353 22.31 -2.95 21.23
C VAL A 353 23.25 -2.63 20.05
N GLN A 354 23.32 -1.37 19.61
CA GLN A 354 24.19 -0.94 18.51
C GLN A 354 25.64 -0.80 18.97
N ALA A 355 25.91 -0.27 20.17
CA ALA A 355 27.26 -0.26 20.74
C ALA A 355 27.79 -1.68 21.07
N ASN A 356 26.90 -2.64 21.35
CA ASN A 356 27.29 -4.05 21.46
C ASN A 356 27.61 -4.65 20.09
N SER A 357 26.76 -4.40 19.08
CA SER A 357 26.96 -4.87 17.70
C SER A 357 28.24 -4.31 17.08
N ALA A 358 28.50 -3.01 17.26
CA ALA A 358 29.70 -2.34 16.81
C ALA A 358 30.97 -2.95 17.44
N ARG A 359 31.01 -3.09 18.77
CA ARG A 359 32.16 -3.69 19.48
C ARG A 359 32.45 -5.12 19.02
N TYR A 360 31.42 -5.93 18.78
CA TYR A 360 31.59 -7.27 18.23
C TYR A 360 32.22 -7.24 16.83
N VAL A 361 31.68 -6.44 15.91
CA VAL A 361 32.17 -6.40 14.52
C VAL A 361 33.58 -5.81 14.44
N THR A 362 33.88 -4.73 15.18
CA THR A 362 35.22 -4.15 15.27
C THR A 362 36.23 -5.20 15.75
N SER A 363 35.98 -5.88 16.87
CA SER A 363 36.90 -6.89 17.41
C SER A 363 37.10 -8.10 16.48
N LEU A 364 36.05 -8.50 15.73
CA LEU A 364 36.20 -9.52 14.69
C LEU A 364 37.05 -9.03 13.52
N ALA A 365 36.79 -7.82 13.02
CA ALA A 365 37.48 -7.22 11.89
C ALA A 365 38.95 -6.90 12.18
N GLU A 366 39.31 -6.52 13.40
CA GLU A 366 40.69 -6.39 13.87
C GLU A 366 41.43 -7.74 13.87
N ARG A 367 40.73 -8.83 14.23
CA ARG A 367 41.32 -10.17 14.37
C ARG A 367 41.55 -10.91 13.05
N ILE A 368 40.69 -10.72 12.03
CA ILE A 368 40.79 -11.43 10.73
C ILE A 368 40.84 -10.52 9.50
N GLY A 369 40.75 -9.19 9.68
CA GLY A 369 40.68 -8.20 8.61
C GLY A 369 39.24 -7.88 8.20
N ALA A 370 38.92 -6.59 8.01
CA ALA A 370 37.58 -6.11 7.68
C ALA A 370 37.02 -6.70 6.37
N GLY A 371 37.80 -6.67 5.28
CA GLY A 371 37.38 -7.25 3.99
C GLY A 371 37.27 -8.78 3.98
N VAL A 372 38.01 -9.49 4.85
CA VAL A 372 37.85 -10.94 5.04
C VAL A 372 36.60 -11.23 5.86
N THR A 373 36.33 -10.42 6.88
CA THR A 373 35.10 -10.46 7.69
C THR A 373 33.86 -10.29 6.82
N GLY A 374 33.88 -9.32 5.90
CA GLY A 374 32.79 -9.09 4.94
C GLY A 374 32.51 -10.28 4.02
N ARG A 375 33.54 -10.90 3.42
CA ARG A 375 33.38 -12.11 2.59
C ARG A 375 32.94 -13.34 3.39
N SER A 376 33.50 -13.53 4.59
CA SER A 376 33.24 -14.74 5.39
C SER A 376 31.91 -14.69 6.15
N HIS A 377 31.39 -13.48 6.42
CA HIS A 377 30.19 -13.25 7.21
C HIS A 377 29.39 -12.05 6.64
N PRO A 378 28.91 -12.10 5.39
CA PRO A 378 28.35 -10.93 4.71
C PRO A 378 27.08 -10.38 5.40
N ARG A 379 26.37 -11.23 6.15
CA ARG A 379 25.25 -10.82 7.04
C ARG A 379 25.61 -9.76 8.09
N LEU A 380 26.90 -9.58 8.42
CA LEU A 380 27.34 -8.50 9.31
C LEU A 380 27.17 -7.10 8.69
N ALA A 381 27.07 -6.98 7.37
CA ALA A 381 26.84 -5.70 6.69
C ALA A 381 25.62 -4.94 7.22
N ASP A 382 24.51 -5.64 7.43
CA ASP A 382 23.29 -5.06 7.98
C ASP A 382 23.52 -4.47 9.39
N ARG A 383 24.32 -5.13 10.24
CA ARG A 383 24.67 -4.62 11.59
C ARG A 383 25.63 -3.43 11.54
N VAL A 384 26.53 -3.40 10.55
CA VAL A 384 27.44 -2.26 10.32
C VAL A 384 26.69 -1.04 9.78
N ALA A 385 25.65 -1.25 8.96
CA ALA A 385 24.71 -0.20 8.60
C ALA A 385 23.96 0.31 9.84
N ALA A 386 23.30 -0.58 10.60
CA ALA A 386 22.52 -0.26 11.79
C ALA A 386 23.31 0.44 12.91
N SER A 387 24.60 0.12 13.05
CA SER A 387 25.47 0.71 14.07
C SER A 387 25.85 2.16 13.79
N GLY A 388 25.79 2.59 12.52
CA GLY A 388 26.26 3.92 12.07
C GLY A 388 27.72 4.19 12.47
N ALA A 389 28.02 5.45 12.80
CA ALA A 389 29.36 5.94 13.19
C ALA A 389 29.97 5.27 14.45
N ARG A 390 29.28 4.32 15.10
CA ARG A 390 29.87 3.48 16.17
C ARG A 390 30.91 2.48 15.65
N VAL A 391 30.90 2.17 14.35
CA VAL A 391 31.96 1.37 13.68
C VAL A 391 32.81 2.32 12.83
N PRO A 392 34.13 2.42 13.06
CA PRO A 392 35.01 3.30 12.27
C PRO A 392 34.96 2.97 10.78
N ASP A 393 35.01 3.97 9.91
CA ASP A 393 34.77 3.77 8.47
C ASP A 393 35.91 3.00 7.77
N SER A 394 37.12 3.04 8.33
CA SER A 394 38.26 2.18 7.96
C SER A 394 37.99 0.68 8.15
N ILE A 395 37.03 0.32 9.00
CA ILE A 395 36.52 -1.05 9.17
C ILE A 395 35.19 -1.22 8.42
N ALA A 396 34.28 -0.25 8.52
CA ALA A 396 32.94 -0.36 7.99
C ALA A 396 32.93 -0.44 6.46
N VAL A 397 33.61 0.46 5.75
CA VAL A 397 33.57 0.52 4.28
C VAL A 397 34.19 -0.73 3.64
N PRO A 398 35.41 -1.21 4.02
CA PRO A 398 35.96 -2.43 3.44
C PRO A 398 35.14 -3.69 3.75
N LEU A 399 34.48 -3.75 4.91
CA LEU A 399 33.59 -4.86 5.28
C LEU A 399 32.30 -4.82 4.45
N LEU A 400 31.64 -3.67 4.37
CA LEU A 400 30.39 -3.47 3.61
C LEU A 400 30.58 -3.79 2.13
N LEU A 401 31.63 -3.25 1.49
CA LEU A 401 31.89 -3.52 0.06
C LEU A 401 32.28 -4.97 -0.21
N ALA A 402 33.00 -5.62 0.73
CA ALA A 402 33.31 -7.04 0.62
C ALA A 402 32.05 -7.92 0.76
N ALA A 403 31.19 -7.61 1.71
CA ALA A 403 29.92 -8.31 1.94
C ALA A 403 28.94 -8.10 0.78
N ALA A 404 28.82 -6.87 0.27
CA ALA A 404 27.94 -6.53 -0.84
C ALA A 404 28.30 -7.32 -2.11
N ARG A 405 29.59 -7.43 -2.43
CA ARG A 405 30.09 -8.18 -3.60
C ARG A 405 29.90 -9.70 -3.46
N GLU A 406 29.94 -10.24 -2.24
CA GLU A 406 29.66 -11.65 -1.96
C GLU A 406 28.16 -11.95 -2.12
N ASP A 407 27.29 -11.15 -1.47
CA ASP A 407 25.83 -11.37 -1.47
C ASP A 407 25.14 -10.98 -2.79
N ALA A 408 25.82 -10.31 -3.72
CA ALA A 408 25.24 -9.77 -4.96
C ALA A 408 24.50 -10.79 -5.87
N ARG A 409 24.68 -12.11 -5.66
CA ARG A 409 23.95 -13.18 -6.38
C ARG A 409 23.04 -14.03 -5.49
N THR A 410 23.22 -14.00 -4.18
CA THR A 410 22.55 -14.87 -3.20
C THR A 410 21.49 -14.12 -2.38
N ASP A 411 21.75 -12.85 -2.09
CA ASP A 411 20.94 -11.95 -1.27
C ASP A 411 21.10 -10.51 -1.79
N TRP A 412 20.63 -10.28 -3.02
CA TRP A 412 20.69 -8.95 -3.63
C TRP A 412 20.09 -7.83 -2.75
N PRO A 413 19.03 -8.05 -1.93
CA PRO A 413 18.52 -6.99 -1.05
C PRO A 413 19.52 -6.60 0.05
N ARG A 414 20.27 -7.56 0.64
CA ARG A 414 21.35 -7.20 1.57
C ARG A 414 22.50 -6.51 0.85
N SER A 415 22.88 -6.99 -0.33
CA SER A 415 23.94 -6.36 -1.14
C SER A 415 23.61 -4.90 -1.48
N ALA A 416 22.37 -4.59 -1.91
CA ALA A 416 21.92 -3.23 -2.17
C ALA A 416 21.99 -2.33 -0.92
N ARG A 417 21.51 -2.81 0.23
CA ARG A 417 21.63 -2.08 1.52
C ARG A 417 23.09 -1.86 1.92
N ALA A 418 23.96 -2.86 1.71
CA ALA A 418 25.37 -2.79 2.05
C ALA A 418 26.13 -1.78 1.18
N TYR A 419 25.84 -1.73 -0.13
CA TYR A 419 26.37 -0.68 -1.01
C TYR A 419 25.88 0.72 -0.61
N ALA A 420 24.58 0.90 -0.35
CA ALA A 420 24.03 2.18 0.12
C ALA A 420 24.67 2.64 1.44
N ALA A 421 24.85 1.73 2.41
CA ALA A 421 25.48 2.01 3.70
C ALA A 421 27.01 2.26 3.62
N ALA A 422 27.66 1.90 2.51
CA ALA A 422 29.04 2.27 2.21
C ALA A 422 29.09 3.66 1.56
N LEU A 423 28.18 3.95 0.62
CA LEU A 423 28.07 5.25 -0.05
C LEU A 423 27.65 6.39 0.89
N THR A 424 26.99 6.10 2.02
CA THR A 424 26.72 7.09 3.08
C THR A 424 27.91 7.34 4.02
N ARG A 425 29.04 6.63 3.84
CA ARG A 425 30.26 6.75 4.64
C ARG A 425 31.48 7.20 3.82
N LEU A 426 31.53 6.86 2.54
CA LEU A 426 32.53 7.34 1.60
C LEU A 426 32.42 8.86 1.43
N ALA A 427 33.55 9.53 1.29
CA ALA A 427 33.56 10.95 0.95
C ALA A 427 33.13 11.16 -0.53
N PRO A 428 32.50 12.29 -0.89
CA PRO A 428 32.09 12.55 -2.28
C PRO A 428 33.27 12.67 -3.27
N ASP A 429 34.49 12.88 -2.76
CA ASP A 429 35.78 12.94 -3.44
C ASP A 429 36.62 11.66 -3.30
N ASP A 430 36.13 10.65 -2.57
CA ASP A 430 36.81 9.35 -2.45
C ASP A 430 36.84 8.62 -3.81
N PRO A 431 38.01 8.14 -4.29
CA PRO A 431 38.15 7.50 -5.60
C PRO A 431 37.35 6.20 -5.75
N LEU A 432 36.88 5.58 -4.66
CA LEU A 432 35.99 4.41 -4.70
C LEU A 432 34.54 4.78 -4.99
N THR A 433 34.10 6.02 -4.70
CA THR A 433 32.68 6.43 -4.80
C THR A 433 32.09 6.19 -6.21
N PRO A 434 32.76 6.56 -7.33
CA PRO A 434 32.24 6.27 -8.68
C PRO A 434 32.15 4.78 -9.03
N ASP A 435 33.07 3.95 -8.52
CA ASP A 435 33.04 2.49 -8.73
C ASP A 435 31.88 1.85 -7.95
N VAL A 436 31.72 2.23 -6.68
CA VAL A 436 30.65 1.72 -5.82
C VAL A 436 29.28 2.17 -6.31
N LEU A 437 29.13 3.41 -6.80
CA LEU A 437 27.90 3.87 -7.46
C LEU A 437 27.56 3.02 -8.70
N ARG A 438 28.55 2.67 -9.53
CA ARG A 438 28.35 1.81 -10.70
C ARG A 438 27.95 0.38 -10.32
N GLU A 439 28.60 -0.22 -9.32
CA GLU A 439 28.24 -1.56 -8.82
C GLU A 439 26.83 -1.60 -8.21
N ALA A 440 26.49 -0.63 -7.36
CA ALA A 440 25.17 -0.53 -6.73
C ALA A 440 24.05 -0.33 -7.77
N THR A 441 24.28 0.56 -8.73
CA THR A 441 23.33 0.84 -9.83
C THR A 441 23.11 -0.38 -10.70
N ALA A 442 24.18 -1.11 -11.06
CA ALA A 442 24.09 -2.34 -11.85
C ALA A 442 23.30 -3.46 -11.13
N LEU A 443 23.36 -3.51 -9.79
CA LEU A 443 22.61 -4.46 -8.97
C LEU A 443 21.13 -4.09 -8.89
N SER A 444 20.78 -2.88 -8.46
CA SER A 444 19.38 -2.49 -8.29
C SER A 444 18.64 -2.45 -9.64
N LEU A 445 19.29 -2.04 -10.73
CA LEU A 445 18.76 -2.17 -12.08
C LEU A 445 18.44 -3.63 -12.45
N ARG A 446 19.36 -4.57 -12.22
CA ARG A 446 19.19 -6.02 -12.52
C ARG A 446 17.97 -6.64 -11.84
N HIS A 447 17.57 -6.10 -10.69
CA HIS A 447 16.48 -6.64 -9.87
C HIS A 447 15.22 -5.74 -9.83
N GLY A 448 15.16 -4.65 -10.61
CA GLY A 448 14.01 -3.76 -10.67
C GLY A 448 13.75 -2.98 -9.37
N ASP A 449 14.82 -2.72 -8.60
CA ASP A 449 14.82 -2.03 -7.31
C ASP A 449 14.87 -0.51 -7.48
N HIS A 450 13.72 0.06 -7.84
CA HIS A 450 13.59 1.50 -8.10
C HIS A 450 13.75 2.34 -6.82
N GLU A 451 13.42 1.83 -5.64
CA GLU A 451 13.63 2.57 -4.38
C GLU A 451 15.12 2.65 -4.02
N GLY A 452 15.89 1.56 -4.20
CA GLY A 452 17.34 1.57 -4.05
C GLY A 452 18.00 2.57 -5.01
N LEU A 453 17.63 2.56 -6.29
CA LEU A 453 18.13 3.52 -7.28
C LEU A 453 17.82 4.99 -6.93
N LEU A 454 16.65 5.27 -6.34
CA LEU A 454 16.33 6.61 -5.85
C LEU A 454 17.15 6.99 -4.61
N ALA A 455 17.41 6.05 -3.70
CA ALA A 455 18.24 6.27 -2.51
C ALA A 455 19.71 6.58 -2.85
N LEU A 456 20.24 6.09 -3.99
CA LEU A 456 21.57 6.48 -4.51
C LEU A 456 21.65 7.96 -4.94
N GLY A 457 20.53 8.68 -5.01
CA GLY A 457 20.46 10.05 -5.52
C GLY A 457 21.28 11.08 -4.76
N ASN A 458 21.41 10.95 -3.43
CA ASN A 458 22.18 11.88 -2.62
C ASN A 458 23.71 11.69 -2.81
N PRO A 459 24.28 10.47 -2.68
CA PRO A 459 25.67 10.21 -3.06
C PRO A 459 25.99 10.60 -4.52
N LEU A 460 25.09 10.33 -5.46
CA LEU A 460 25.26 10.72 -6.87
C LEU A 460 25.37 12.26 -7.03
N HIS A 461 24.45 13.03 -6.43
CA HIS A 461 24.48 14.48 -6.53
C HIS A 461 25.72 15.08 -5.85
N ALA A 462 26.18 14.50 -4.74
CA ALA A 462 27.42 14.92 -4.09
C ALA A 462 28.65 14.68 -4.98
N ALA A 463 28.78 13.49 -5.58
CA ALA A 463 29.89 13.14 -6.49
C ALA A 463 29.91 13.99 -7.78
N LEU A 464 28.74 14.29 -8.36
CA LEU A 464 28.61 15.16 -9.53
C LEU A 464 29.07 16.61 -9.26
N ARG A 465 29.10 17.05 -8.00
CA ARG A 465 29.59 18.38 -7.60
C ARG A 465 31.09 18.43 -7.30
N THR A 466 31.73 17.30 -6.98
CA THR A 466 33.17 17.24 -6.67
C THR A 466 34.03 16.92 -7.89
N SER A 467 33.56 16.06 -8.81
CA SER A 467 34.27 15.83 -10.07
C SER A 467 33.34 15.32 -11.18
N PRO A 468 33.36 15.93 -12.39
CA PRO A 468 32.61 15.44 -13.56
C PRO A 468 33.30 14.19 -14.15
N THR A 469 33.17 13.07 -13.44
CA THR A 469 33.80 11.79 -13.80
C THR A 469 33.01 11.15 -14.95
N PRO A 470 33.61 10.85 -16.11
CA PRO A 470 32.89 10.25 -17.23
C PRO A 470 32.27 8.90 -16.84
N GLY A 471 31.01 8.69 -17.24
CA GLY A 471 30.22 7.49 -16.92
C GLY A 471 29.25 7.60 -15.75
N LEU A 472 29.20 8.74 -15.03
CA LEU A 472 28.13 9.00 -14.04
C LEU A 472 26.76 9.27 -14.70
N GLU A 473 26.74 9.69 -15.97
CA GLU A 473 25.53 9.94 -16.78
C GLU A 473 24.57 8.74 -16.79
N ASN A 474 25.09 7.52 -16.90
CA ASN A 474 24.30 6.29 -16.90
C ASN A 474 23.59 6.05 -15.56
N ILE A 475 24.18 6.52 -14.47
CA ILE A 475 23.60 6.43 -13.11
C ILE A 475 22.54 7.53 -12.93
N ALA A 476 22.75 8.72 -13.51
CA ALA A 476 21.70 9.74 -13.58
C ALA A 476 20.49 9.25 -14.40
N ALA A 477 20.71 8.60 -15.55
CA ALA A 477 19.66 7.95 -16.33
C ALA A 477 18.94 6.84 -15.53
N ALA A 478 19.67 6.01 -14.79
CA ALA A 478 19.08 5.01 -13.89
C ALA A 478 18.22 5.63 -12.76
N ARG A 479 18.59 6.79 -12.21
CA ARG A 479 17.78 7.54 -11.24
C ARG A 479 16.48 8.07 -11.88
N VAL A 480 16.52 8.57 -13.12
CA VAL A 480 15.30 9.00 -13.84
C VAL A 480 14.40 7.80 -14.17
N TRP A 481 14.97 6.70 -14.66
CA TRP A 481 14.26 5.43 -14.89
C TRP A 481 13.49 4.96 -13.64
N ALA A 482 14.14 5.01 -12.47
CA ALA A 482 13.52 4.66 -11.20
C ALA A 482 12.43 5.67 -10.76
N ALA A 483 12.66 6.97 -10.97
CA ALA A 483 11.68 8.01 -10.67
C ALA A 483 10.39 7.84 -11.49
N LEU A 484 10.51 7.54 -12.79
CA LEU A 484 9.37 7.21 -13.66
C LEU A 484 8.58 6.02 -13.11
N HIS A 485 9.25 4.93 -12.73
CA HIS A 485 8.60 3.71 -12.24
C HIS A 485 7.90 3.90 -10.88
N GLN A 486 8.33 4.87 -10.07
CA GLN A 486 7.63 5.28 -8.84
C GLN A 486 6.76 6.53 -9.01
N HIS A 487 6.59 7.01 -10.24
CA HIS A 487 5.85 8.22 -10.60
C HIS A 487 6.27 9.46 -9.76
N ARG A 488 7.54 9.56 -9.36
CA ARG A 488 8.06 10.69 -8.57
C ARG A 488 8.64 11.76 -9.49
N ALA A 489 8.37 13.03 -9.17
CA ALA A 489 9.12 14.15 -9.72
C ALA A 489 10.58 14.11 -9.23
N LEU A 490 11.48 14.73 -10.00
CA LEU A 490 12.89 14.94 -9.63
C LEU A 490 13.19 16.43 -9.56
N ASP A 491 14.24 16.76 -8.80
CA ASP A 491 14.66 18.13 -8.53
C ASP A 491 15.05 18.85 -9.83
N ALA A 492 14.52 20.06 -10.06
CA ALA A 492 14.77 20.82 -11.28
C ALA A 492 16.27 21.15 -11.48
N GLU A 493 17.04 21.33 -10.40
CA GLU A 493 18.51 21.49 -10.45
C GLU A 493 19.21 20.23 -10.97
N PHE A 494 18.79 19.04 -10.53
CA PHE A 494 19.33 17.77 -11.02
C PHE A 494 19.02 17.55 -12.51
N LEU A 495 17.80 17.89 -12.93
CA LEU A 495 17.36 17.81 -14.33
C LEU A 495 18.02 18.86 -15.23
N ALA A 496 18.33 20.06 -14.72
CA ALA A 496 19.07 21.08 -15.46
C ALA A 496 20.53 20.68 -15.72
N VAL A 497 21.19 20.05 -14.73
CA VAL A 497 22.59 19.59 -14.86
C VAL A 497 22.72 18.34 -15.75
N ASN A 498 21.69 17.50 -15.85
CA ASN A 498 21.70 16.23 -16.60
C ASN A 498 20.70 16.24 -17.79
N GLY A 499 20.28 17.43 -18.24
CA GLY A 499 19.29 17.61 -19.30
C GLY A 499 19.85 17.38 -20.71
N PRO A 500 18.99 17.20 -21.73
CA PRO A 500 19.42 16.90 -23.08
C PRO A 500 19.54 18.18 -23.92
N THR A 501 20.56 18.29 -24.77
CA THR A 501 20.60 19.26 -25.87
C THR A 501 19.60 18.87 -26.96
N THR A 502 18.32 19.15 -26.69
CA THR A 502 17.16 19.08 -27.60
C THR A 502 17.04 17.82 -28.46
N LEU A 503 16.17 16.89 -28.04
CA LEU A 503 15.58 15.87 -28.92
C LEU A 503 14.99 16.51 -30.19
N GLY A 504 15.64 16.30 -31.34
CA GLY A 504 14.98 16.24 -32.64
C GLY A 504 14.59 17.56 -33.33
N SER A 505 15.26 18.68 -33.09
CA SER A 505 15.24 19.76 -34.09
C SER A 505 16.13 19.37 -35.26
N SER A 506 15.57 19.22 -36.46
CA SER A 506 16.39 19.09 -37.68
C SER A 506 17.22 20.36 -37.86
N PRO A 507 18.47 20.29 -38.36
CA PRO A 507 19.26 21.49 -38.62
C PRO A 507 18.57 22.34 -39.69
N THR A 508 18.11 23.52 -39.30
CA THR A 508 17.74 24.58 -40.25
C THR A 508 18.99 24.95 -41.06
N PRO A 509 18.96 24.95 -42.40
CA PRO A 509 20.09 25.40 -43.18
C PRO A 509 20.31 26.91 -42.95
N ASP A 510 21.53 27.30 -42.61
CA ASP A 510 21.89 28.71 -42.42
C ASP A 510 21.77 29.48 -43.75
N LEU A 511 20.72 30.31 -43.85
CA LEU A 511 20.46 31.20 -44.99
C LEU A 511 20.81 32.65 -44.64
N THR A 512 22.06 32.88 -44.24
CA THR A 512 22.60 34.21 -43.88
C THR A 512 23.80 34.66 -44.72
N THR A 513 24.03 34.03 -45.88
CA THR A 513 24.92 34.57 -46.93
C THR A 513 24.35 34.38 -48.34
N LEU A 514 23.71 35.42 -48.88
CA LEU A 514 23.93 35.96 -50.23
C LEU A 514 23.00 37.16 -50.49
N SER A 515 23.57 38.36 -50.62
CA SER A 515 22.83 39.57 -51.04
C SER A 515 22.80 39.67 -52.57
N GLY A 516 21.60 39.83 -53.16
CA GLY A 516 21.42 40.06 -54.59
C GLY A 516 19.97 40.45 -54.91
N PRO A 517 19.69 41.57 -55.60
CA PRO A 517 18.33 42.04 -55.87
C PRO A 517 17.86 41.63 -57.30
N PRO A 518 16.68 42.07 -57.77
CA PRO A 518 15.49 41.25 -57.97
C PRO A 518 15.25 40.84 -59.45
N HIS A 519 14.17 40.08 -59.75
CA HIS A 519 13.13 40.48 -60.74
C HIS A 519 12.02 39.42 -60.97
N ALA A 520 10.78 39.93 -61.05
CA ALA A 520 9.63 39.51 -61.88
C ALA A 520 9.23 38.02 -62.06
N GLY A 521 7.98 37.71 -61.69
CA GLY A 521 7.21 36.53 -62.12
C GLY A 521 5.84 36.50 -61.40
N LEU A 522 4.73 36.57 -62.14
CA LEU A 522 3.37 36.60 -61.59
C LEU A 522 2.73 35.20 -61.62
N ASP A 523 2.04 34.82 -60.54
CA ASP A 523 0.58 34.64 -60.54
C ASP A 523 0.06 34.24 -59.13
N SER A 524 -1.17 34.63 -58.80
CA SER A 524 -1.73 34.52 -57.44
C SER A 524 -3.05 33.73 -57.39
N PRO A 525 -3.25 32.83 -56.40
CA PRO A 525 -4.59 32.39 -55.98
C PRO A 525 -5.30 33.47 -55.13
N PRO A 526 -6.64 33.42 -54.96
CA PRO A 526 -7.43 34.53 -54.45
C PRO A 526 -7.42 34.71 -52.92
N THR A 527 -7.69 35.94 -52.48
CA THR A 527 -7.95 36.31 -51.07
C THR A 527 -9.35 35.88 -50.60
N PRO A 528 -9.54 35.57 -49.30
CA PRO A 528 -10.84 35.20 -48.74
C PRO A 528 -11.82 36.38 -48.64
N ASP A 529 -13.11 36.03 -48.50
CA ASP A 529 -14.26 36.94 -48.55
C ASP A 529 -14.37 37.85 -47.31
N PRO A 530 -14.59 39.18 -47.48
CA PRO A 530 -14.74 40.13 -46.36
C PRO A 530 -15.88 39.81 -45.38
N ASP A 531 -16.95 39.12 -45.78
CA ASP A 531 -18.05 38.74 -44.86
C ASP A 531 -17.54 37.82 -43.73
N SER A 532 -16.50 37.03 -43.99
CA SER A 532 -15.82 36.19 -43.00
C SER A 532 -15.20 37.01 -41.86
N ILE A 533 -14.73 38.22 -42.15
CA ILE A 533 -14.07 39.11 -41.19
C ILE A 533 -15.12 39.88 -40.38
N ALA A 534 -16.21 40.32 -41.02
CA ALA A 534 -17.33 40.96 -40.34
C ALA A 534 -17.96 40.03 -39.28
N ALA A 535 -18.13 38.75 -39.60
CA ALA A 535 -18.61 37.75 -38.65
C ALA A 535 -17.70 37.63 -37.41
N ALA A 536 -16.38 37.51 -37.60
CA ALA A 536 -15.42 37.40 -36.49
C ALA A 536 -15.40 38.65 -35.58
N GLN A 537 -15.63 39.84 -36.14
CA GLN A 537 -15.66 41.09 -35.38
C GLN A 537 -16.95 41.27 -34.58
N ALA A 538 -18.12 40.89 -35.12
CA ALA A 538 -19.40 40.99 -34.43
C ALA A 538 -19.46 40.20 -33.10
N TRP A 539 -18.85 39.01 -33.05
CA TRP A 539 -18.76 38.21 -31.83
C TRP A 539 -17.83 38.84 -30.77
N ALA A 540 -16.84 39.65 -31.17
CA ALA A 540 -15.89 40.31 -30.26
C ALA A 540 -16.45 41.59 -29.59
N GLU A 541 -17.60 42.09 -30.04
CA GLU A 541 -18.29 43.24 -29.42
C GLU A 541 -19.44 42.80 -28.51
N LEU A 542 -20.21 41.77 -28.91
CA LEU A 542 -21.28 41.17 -28.10
C LEU A 542 -20.82 40.69 -26.71
N GLY A 543 -19.55 40.30 -26.57
CA GLY A 543 -18.97 39.85 -25.29
C GLY A 543 -18.71 40.96 -24.24
N ARG A 544 -18.92 42.26 -24.56
CA ARG A 544 -18.54 43.37 -23.66
C ARG A 544 -19.65 44.05 -22.88
N HIS A 545 -20.92 43.67 -23.06
CA HIS A 545 -22.05 44.22 -22.28
C HIS A 545 -23.07 43.16 -21.84
N ARG A 546 -22.88 42.58 -20.63
CA ARG A 546 -23.98 42.07 -19.77
C ARG A 546 -23.55 41.77 -18.32
N ALA A 547 -23.43 42.84 -17.53
CA ALA A 547 -23.72 42.92 -16.10
C ALA A 547 -25.22 42.86 -15.77
N PRO A 548 -25.84 41.89 -15.07
CA PRO A 548 -27.17 42.08 -14.50
C PRO A 548 -27.07 42.62 -13.06
N GLU A 549 -27.39 43.89 -12.86
CA GLU A 549 -27.76 44.41 -11.54
C GLU A 549 -29.12 43.80 -11.13
N ALA A 550 -29.29 43.52 -9.84
CA ALA A 550 -30.54 43.00 -9.29
C ALA A 550 -30.74 43.50 -7.86
N GLU A 551 -31.54 44.56 -7.71
CA GLU A 551 -31.88 45.15 -6.41
C GLU A 551 -33.41 45.22 -6.22
N PHE A 552 -33.85 45.16 -4.96
CA PHE A 552 -35.22 45.36 -4.45
C PHE A 552 -36.40 44.61 -5.12
N LEU A 553 -37.02 43.72 -4.33
CA LEU A 553 -38.27 44.07 -3.64
C LEU A 553 -38.61 43.08 -2.52
N ALA A 554 -39.02 43.59 -1.37
CA ALA A 554 -39.53 42.79 -0.25
C ALA A 554 -40.64 43.57 0.47
N THR A 555 -41.78 42.94 0.75
CA THR A 555 -42.82 43.51 1.63
C THR A 555 -43.81 42.46 2.16
N THR A 556 -44.18 42.63 3.44
CA THR A 556 -45.19 41.92 4.27
C THR A 556 -44.70 40.74 5.13
N GLY A 557 -45.01 40.82 6.43
CA GLY A 557 -44.63 39.86 7.50
C GLY A 557 -45.85 39.08 8.03
N PRO A 558 -46.06 38.86 9.36
CA PRO A 558 -45.59 39.70 10.49
C PRO A 558 -45.05 38.94 11.74
N THR A 559 -44.75 39.69 12.82
CA THR A 559 -44.64 39.29 14.26
C THR A 559 -43.46 38.37 14.68
N THR A 560 -42.81 38.53 15.85
CA THR A 560 -43.00 39.43 17.02
C THR A 560 -41.70 39.59 17.84
N LEU A 561 -41.46 40.79 18.40
CA LEU A 561 -40.68 41.12 19.63
C LEU A 561 -39.17 40.71 19.68
N ASP A 562 -38.25 41.44 20.35
CA ASP A 562 -38.39 42.52 21.34
C ASP A 562 -37.28 43.63 21.20
N GLY A 563 -37.17 44.55 22.17
CA GLY A 563 -36.53 45.89 22.04
C GLY A 563 -34.98 46.12 22.06
N PRO A 564 -34.53 47.41 22.06
CA PRO A 564 -33.19 47.91 21.63
C PRO A 564 -32.43 48.65 22.79
N PRO A 565 -31.51 49.68 22.63
CA PRO A 565 -30.87 50.33 21.47
C PRO A 565 -29.34 50.67 21.59
N HIS A 566 -28.85 51.49 20.63
CA HIS A 566 -27.49 52.01 20.41
C HIS A 566 -26.91 53.03 21.43
N ALA A 567 -25.57 53.13 21.45
CA ALA A 567 -24.76 54.38 21.41
C ALA A 567 -23.27 54.01 21.10
N GLY A 568 -22.39 54.85 20.52
CA GLY A 568 -22.49 56.24 20.04
C GLY A 568 -21.40 56.54 18.98
N LEU A 569 -21.19 57.81 18.63
CA LEU A 569 -20.45 58.26 17.42
C LEU A 569 -19.13 59.04 17.70
N ASP A 570 -18.45 59.36 16.59
CA ASP A 570 -17.56 60.53 16.35
C ASP A 570 -16.03 60.46 16.57
N SER A 571 -15.35 61.34 15.82
CA SER A 571 -13.90 61.47 15.55
C SER A 571 -13.49 62.97 15.68
N PRO A 572 -12.33 63.43 15.16
CA PRO A 572 -10.90 63.18 15.46
C PRO A 572 -10.31 64.49 16.12
N PRO A 573 -9.18 65.14 15.69
CA PRO A 573 -7.79 64.72 15.36
C PRO A 573 -6.66 65.42 16.20
N THR A 574 -5.41 64.92 16.15
CA THR A 574 -4.03 65.57 16.17
C THR A 574 -3.71 66.93 16.88
N PRO A 575 -2.43 67.32 17.20
CA PRO A 575 -1.10 66.64 17.17
C PRO A 575 -0.15 66.88 18.41
N ASN A 576 1.09 66.36 18.34
CA ASN A 576 2.43 66.72 18.93
C ASN A 576 2.65 67.99 19.80
N PRO A 577 3.82 68.16 20.49
CA PRO A 577 4.85 67.20 20.95
C PRO A 577 5.28 67.42 22.44
N ASP A 578 6.23 66.62 22.99
CA ASP A 578 7.49 67.15 23.59
C ASP A 578 8.53 66.05 23.93
N SER A 579 9.72 66.42 24.43
CA SER A 579 10.95 65.61 24.49
C SER A 579 11.60 65.47 25.89
N ILE A 580 12.48 64.46 26.05
CA ILE A 580 13.66 64.44 26.96
C ILE A 580 14.56 63.22 26.63
N ALA A 581 15.88 63.32 26.83
CA ALA A 581 16.85 62.24 26.56
C ALA A 581 18.05 62.23 27.53
N ALA A 582 18.58 61.05 27.84
CA ALA A 582 19.86 60.78 28.55
C ALA A 582 20.26 59.31 28.27
N ALA A 583 21.46 59.00 27.72
CA ALA A 583 22.74 58.77 28.42
C ALA A 583 22.83 57.36 29.07
N GLN A 584 23.94 56.62 29.13
CA GLN A 584 25.37 56.74 28.72
C GLN A 584 26.02 55.33 28.94
N ALA A 585 27.27 54.95 28.58
CA ALA A 585 28.39 55.46 27.76
C ALA A 585 29.36 54.28 27.46
N GLY A 586 30.42 54.46 26.65
CA GLY A 586 31.62 53.60 26.73
C GLY A 586 32.39 53.31 25.43
N ALA A 587 33.34 54.17 25.08
CA ALA A 587 34.44 53.89 24.13
C ALA A 587 35.75 54.44 24.73
N PRO A 588 36.93 54.06 24.20
CA PRO A 588 37.78 55.08 23.57
C PRO A 588 38.59 54.58 22.34
N LEU A 589 39.49 55.45 21.85
CA LEU A 589 40.17 55.44 20.55
C LEU A 589 41.71 55.23 20.63
N HIS A 590 42.34 55.20 19.44
CA HIS A 590 43.77 55.40 19.13
C HIS A 590 44.73 54.19 19.30
N GLN A 591 45.85 54.05 18.54
CA GLN A 591 46.55 55.03 17.68
C GLN A 591 47.39 54.40 16.52
N HIS A 592 47.63 55.21 15.47
CA HIS A 592 48.79 55.24 14.52
C HIS A 592 49.07 54.21 13.39
N ARG A 593 49.44 54.83 12.23
CA ARG A 593 50.41 54.45 11.16
C ARG A 593 50.02 53.53 9.98
N THR A 594 49.82 54.19 8.83
CA THR A 594 50.18 53.80 7.44
C THR A 594 51.64 54.26 7.13
N PRO A 595 52.17 54.20 5.88
CA PRO A 595 51.76 53.49 4.64
C PRO A 595 52.85 52.43 4.26
N ASP A 596 53.17 51.91 3.06
CA ASP A 596 53.34 52.32 1.62
C ASP A 596 53.71 51.00 0.85
N ALA A 597 53.94 50.88 -0.48
CA ALA A 597 53.45 51.51 -1.71
C ALA A 597 53.89 50.67 -2.94
N GLU A 598 53.19 50.85 -4.06
CA GLU A 598 53.60 50.81 -5.50
C GLU A 598 54.69 49.83 -6.07
N PHE A 599 54.33 49.18 -7.18
CA PHE A 599 55.22 48.74 -8.28
C PHE A 599 55.83 49.97 -9.00
N PRO A 600 57.00 49.93 -9.72
CA PRO A 600 57.29 48.89 -10.72
C PRO A 600 58.79 48.52 -11.01
N ALA A 601 58.94 47.52 -11.89
CA ALA A 601 60.00 47.22 -12.88
C ALA A 601 61.44 47.79 -12.75
N THR A 602 62.47 46.96 -13.02
CA THR A 602 63.23 46.89 -14.32
C THR A 602 64.51 46.02 -14.17
N ALA A 603 65.02 45.51 -15.31
CA ALA A 603 66.38 44.97 -15.56
C ALA A 603 66.78 43.57 -15.04
N ALA A 604 67.43 42.81 -15.94
CA ALA A 604 68.29 41.66 -15.63
C ALA A 604 69.77 42.10 -15.61
N PRO A 605 70.72 41.21 -15.25
CA PRO A 605 71.46 40.61 -16.37
C PRO A 605 71.85 39.11 -16.23
N THR A 606 72.12 38.56 -17.41
CA THR A 606 73.09 37.51 -17.80
C THR A 606 74.43 37.53 -17.02
N THR A 607 75.31 36.51 -16.94
CA THR A 607 75.50 35.15 -17.55
C THR A 607 76.61 34.41 -16.73
N LEU A 608 77.19 33.23 -17.02
CA LEU A 608 77.20 32.22 -18.13
C LEU A 608 77.68 30.86 -17.54
N ASP A 609 77.39 29.72 -18.15
CA ASP A 609 78.38 28.78 -18.75
C ASP A 609 77.85 27.35 -19.04
N GLY A 610 78.28 26.82 -20.19
CA GLY A 610 78.26 25.41 -20.62
C GLY A 610 79.62 25.14 -21.29
N PRO A 611 79.75 24.42 -22.43
CA PRO A 611 78.89 23.45 -23.13
C PRO A 611 79.72 22.12 -23.29
N PRO A 612 79.80 21.34 -24.41
CA PRO A 612 78.99 21.21 -25.64
C PRO A 612 78.61 19.74 -26.03
N HIS A 613 78.10 19.59 -27.26
CA HIS A 613 77.62 18.35 -27.90
C HIS A 613 78.71 17.40 -28.44
N SER A 614 78.33 16.14 -28.70
CA SER A 614 78.82 15.30 -29.81
C SER A 614 77.88 14.08 -29.99
N GLU A 615 78.03 13.23 -31.01
CA GLU A 615 77.76 13.47 -32.44
C GLU A 615 77.52 12.12 -33.17
N LEU A 616 76.97 12.14 -34.40
CA LEU A 616 76.97 11.07 -35.42
C LEU A 616 76.18 9.76 -35.15
N ASP A 617 75.96 8.86 -36.13
CA ASP A 617 75.41 9.00 -37.50
C ASP A 617 75.16 7.60 -38.13
N SER A 618 74.52 7.56 -39.31
CA SER A 618 74.69 6.58 -40.40
C SER A 618 74.02 5.20 -40.30
N ALA A 619 73.34 4.84 -41.39
CA ALA A 619 72.91 3.49 -41.75
C ALA A 619 73.76 2.94 -42.92
N PRO A 620 73.62 1.64 -43.27
CA PRO A 620 73.78 1.26 -44.69
C PRO A 620 72.67 0.33 -45.22
N ILE A 621 72.54 0.28 -46.55
CA ILE A 621 71.54 -0.49 -47.32
C ILE A 621 72.10 -1.86 -47.73
N PRO A 622 71.33 -2.95 -47.52
CA PRO A 622 71.12 -4.00 -48.54
C PRO A 622 69.71 -4.66 -48.48
N ASP A 623 69.15 -5.29 -49.52
CA ASP A 623 69.34 -5.18 -50.99
C ASP A 623 68.07 -5.77 -51.69
N PRO A 624 67.72 -5.44 -52.95
CA PRO A 624 66.34 -5.61 -53.46
C PRO A 624 66.08 -6.93 -54.20
N ASP A 625 66.15 -8.08 -53.53
CA ASP A 625 65.52 -9.32 -54.04
C ASP A 625 65.19 -10.35 -52.94
N SER A 626 63.94 -10.38 -52.46
CA SER A 626 63.46 -11.45 -51.56
C SER A 626 61.94 -11.69 -51.61
N VAL A 627 61.51 -12.27 -52.73
CA VAL A 627 60.33 -13.16 -52.89
C VAL A 627 58.93 -12.48 -52.88
N PRO A 628 58.04 -12.78 -53.87
CA PRO A 628 56.82 -12.00 -54.09
C PRO A 628 55.54 -12.59 -53.44
N ALA A 629 54.84 -11.77 -52.65
CA ALA A 629 53.47 -12.04 -52.19
C ALA A 629 52.53 -10.80 -52.24
N ALA A 630 53.01 -9.66 -52.74
CA ALA A 630 52.35 -8.35 -52.59
C ALA A 630 51.49 -7.88 -53.78
N GLN A 631 51.35 -8.66 -54.86
CA GLN A 631 50.64 -8.25 -56.10
C GLN A 631 49.43 -9.15 -56.48
N ALA A 632 48.84 -9.85 -55.51
CA ALA A 632 47.66 -10.71 -55.75
C ALA A 632 46.31 -10.11 -55.31
N TRP A 633 46.29 -9.00 -54.56
CA TRP A 633 45.07 -8.48 -53.89
C TRP A 633 44.68 -7.04 -54.23
N ALA A 634 45.29 -6.42 -55.25
CA ALA A 634 44.94 -5.09 -55.73
C ALA A 634 43.60 -5.01 -56.51
N GLY A 635 42.86 -6.13 -56.66
CA GLY A 635 41.66 -6.22 -57.48
C GLY A 635 40.31 -6.14 -56.75
N LEU A 636 40.26 -6.24 -55.42
CA LEU A 636 39.01 -6.38 -54.64
C LEU A 636 38.84 -5.33 -53.53
N GLY A 637 39.40 -4.13 -53.72
CA GLY A 637 39.27 -2.98 -52.83
C GLY A 637 37.86 -2.33 -52.75
N ARG A 638 36.79 -3.07 -53.06
CA ARG A 638 35.39 -2.63 -52.94
C ARG A 638 34.53 -3.73 -52.30
N HIS A 639 34.64 -3.88 -50.97
CA HIS A 639 33.58 -4.33 -50.05
C HIS A 639 34.20 -4.45 -48.64
N ARG A 640 34.24 -3.35 -47.87
CA ARG A 640 34.51 -3.42 -46.42
C ARG A 640 33.22 -3.83 -45.71
N ALA A 641 33.30 -4.80 -44.79
CA ALA A 641 32.14 -5.33 -44.07
C ALA A 641 31.56 -4.29 -43.09
N PRO A 642 30.23 -4.01 -43.11
CA PRO A 642 29.62 -2.91 -42.36
C PRO A 642 29.08 -3.35 -40.97
N GLU A 643 29.87 -4.09 -40.19
CA GLU A 643 29.40 -4.73 -38.94
C GLU A 643 30.17 -4.36 -37.66
N ALA A 644 31.38 -3.79 -37.75
CA ALA A 644 32.21 -3.51 -36.57
C ALA A 644 31.78 -2.25 -35.78
N ASP A 645 31.38 -1.16 -36.47
CA ASP A 645 31.09 0.14 -35.83
C ASP A 645 29.65 0.26 -35.24
N ARG A 646 28.80 -0.77 -35.39
CA ARG A 646 27.42 -0.75 -34.89
C ARG A 646 27.26 -1.16 -33.42
N ALA A 647 28.36 -1.50 -32.74
CA ALA A 647 28.34 -2.01 -31.36
C ALA A 647 28.48 -0.92 -30.27
N ALA A 648 28.66 0.36 -30.64
CA ALA A 648 28.71 1.49 -29.70
C ALA A 648 27.29 1.93 -29.26
N ALA A 649 26.52 1.01 -28.65
CA ALA A 649 25.18 1.28 -28.15
C ALA A 649 25.24 2.20 -26.92
N GLY A 650 25.11 3.51 -27.13
CA GLY A 650 25.00 4.50 -26.07
C GLY A 650 23.78 4.27 -25.18
N PHE A 651 23.88 4.69 -23.92
CA PHE A 651 22.76 4.75 -22.98
C PHE A 651 21.90 6.00 -23.25
N PRO A 652 20.63 6.02 -22.80
CA PRO A 652 19.76 7.17 -23.00
C PRO A 652 20.17 8.30 -22.07
N ALA A 653 20.07 9.54 -22.56
CA ALA A 653 20.30 10.68 -21.68
C ALA A 653 19.17 10.77 -20.63
N ALA A 654 19.53 11.15 -19.40
CA ALA A 654 18.57 11.32 -18.30
C ALA A 654 17.41 12.26 -18.69
N GLY A 655 17.70 13.27 -19.51
CA GLY A 655 16.72 14.16 -20.12
C GLY A 655 15.71 13.54 -21.10
N GLU A 656 16.07 12.47 -21.83
CA GLU A 656 15.15 11.79 -22.76
C GLU A 656 14.11 10.97 -21.98
N LEU A 657 14.56 10.29 -20.93
CA LEU A 657 13.68 9.62 -19.96
C LEU A 657 12.75 10.62 -19.26
N ALA A 658 13.26 11.80 -18.88
CA ALA A 658 12.45 12.86 -18.28
C ALA A 658 11.35 13.36 -19.24
N ALA A 659 11.69 13.61 -20.52
CA ALA A 659 10.72 14.00 -21.53
C ALA A 659 9.64 12.91 -21.76
N LEU A 660 10.02 11.63 -21.74
CA LEU A 660 9.08 10.52 -21.91
C LEU A 660 8.05 10.44 -20.78
N GLY A 661 8.44 10.73 -19.53
CA GLY A 661 7.49 10.80 -18.41
C GLY A 661 6.41 11.85 -18.63
N GLY A 662 6.76 13.00 -19.21
CA GLY A 662 5.80 14.04 -19.59
C GLY A 662 4.79 13.58 -20.65
N LEU A 663 5.22 12.78 -21.64
CA LEU A 663 4.34 12.19 -22.66
C LEU A 663 3.33 11.21 -22.04
N PHE A 664 3.76 10.40 -21.08
CA PHE A 664 2.90 9.47 -20.32
C PHE A 664 2.14 10.14 -19.17
N GLY A 665 2.16 11.48 -19.07
CA GLY A 665 1.44 12.23 -18.03
C GLY A 665 1.98 12.05 -16.61
N ILE A 666 3.21 11.55 -16.45
CA ILE A 666 3.90 11.30 -15.18
C ILE A 666 4.74 12.54 -14.81
N GLY A 667 4.03 13.60 -14.41
CA GLY A 667 4.61 14.80 -13.80
C GLY A 667 5.28 15.79 -14.77
N PRO A 668 5.53 17.04 -14.32
CA PRO A 668 6.20 18.07 -15.11
C PRO A 668 7.72 17.88 -15.08
N LEU A 669 8.22 16.88 -15.81
CA LEU A 669 9.64 16.51 -15.79
C LEU A 669 10.54 17.38 -16.70
N MET A 670 9.98 18.20 -17.60
CA MET A 670 10.65 19.33 -18.25
C MET A 670 9.63 20.41 -18.65
N SER A 671 9.83 21.65 -18.22
CA SER A 671 9.03 22.80 -18.66
C SER A 671 9.52 23.35 -20.00
N ARG A 672 8.93 22.89 -21.13
CA ARG A 672 9.20 23.46 -22.46
C ARG A 672 8.60 24.88 -22.58
N GLY A 673 9.40 25.88 -22.22
CA GLY A 673 9.37 27.24 -22.77
C GLY A 673 8.03 28.01 -22.73
N ALA A 674 7.59 28.44 -21.56
CA ALA A 674 6.52 29.44 -21.40
C ALA A 674 7.09 30.75 -20.81
N GLN A 675 7.85 31.51 -21.60
CA GLN A 675 8.18 32.90 -21.27
C GLN A 675 7.02 33.81 -21.69
N GLY A 676 6.49 34.63 -20.78
CA GLY A 676 5.61 35.76 -21.13
C GLY A 676 4.15 35.70 -20.70
N ALA A 677 3.86 35.45 -19.41
CA ALA A 677 2.66 35.99 -18.75
C ALA A 677 2.90 36.08 -17.22
N GLY A 678 2.63 37.23 -16.61
CA GLY A 678 2.82 37.45 -15.18
C GLY A 678 1.54 37.22 -14.36
N ARG A 679 1.71 37.11 -13.03
CA ARG A 679 0.67 36.93 -11.98
C ARG A 679 0.03 35.54 -11.92
N LEU A 680 0.66 34.65 -11.15
CA LEU A 680 -0.08 33.70 -10.32
C LEU A 680 -0.93 34.50 -9.29
N PRO A 681 -2.16 34.07 -8.98
CA PRO A 681 -2.85 34.53 -7.76
C PRO A 681 -2.20 33.90 -6.53
N GLU A 682 -2.18 34.64 -5.41
CA GLU A 682 -1.58 34.16 -4.15
C GLU A 682 -2.41 33.03 -3.53
N ALA A 683 -1.81 31.85 -3.40
CA ALA A 683 -2.37 30.78 -2.58
C ALA A 683 -2.13 31.09 -1.09
N GLY A 684 -3.15 30.92 -0.26
CA GLY A 684 -3.06 31.18 1.19
C GLY A 684 -2.01 30.29 1.89
N PRO A 685 -1.43 30.77 3.01
CA PRO A 685 -0.22 30.17 3.58
C PRO A 685 -0.45 28.75 4.14
N GLU A 686 0.44 27.82 3.75
CA GLU A 686 0.57 26.50 4.36
C GLU A 686 0.80 26.63 5.87
N ARG A 687 -0.14 26.16 6.70
CA ARG A 687 0.09 26.00 8.15
C ARG A 687 0.97 24.78 8.42
N ARG A 688 2.28 24.93 8.21
CA ARG A 688 3.30 24.04 8.76
C ARG A 688 3.33 24.20 10.28
N LEU A 689 2.68 23.29 11.00
CA LEU A 689 2.73 23.25 12.46
C LEU A 689 4.14 22.81 12.90
N THR A 690 4.94 23.76 13.37
CA THR A 690 6.23 23.49 14.00
C THR A 690 6.04 23.00 15.43
N ALA A 691 6.94 22.15 15.91
CA ALA A 691 6.83 21.45 17.20
C ALA A 691 7.19 22.33 18.42
N ALA A 692 6.60 23.53 18.52
CA ALA A 692 6.88 24.51 19.57
C ALA A 692 5.66 24.88 20.43
N ASP A 693 4.45 24.91 19.87
CA ASP A 693 3.23 25.38 20.56
C ASP A 693 2.36 24.23 21.12
N GLN A 694 2.88 23.49 22.11
CA GLN A 694 2.07 22.60 22.97
C GLN A 694 2.55 22.63 24.44
N MET A 695 2.25 23.72 25.16
CA MET A 695 2.46 23.81 26.62
C MET A 695 1.32 24.57 27.34
N PRO A 696 0.33 23.87 27.92
CA PRO A 696 -0.68 24.48 28.78
C PRO A 696 -0.31 24.40 30.27
N GLY A 697 -0.17 25.57 30.91
CA GLY A 697 -0.50 25.81 32.32
C GLY A 697 0.17 24.96 33.42
N ALA A 698 1.27 25.46 33.99
CA ALA A 698 1.75 25.00 35.30
C ALA A 698 1.03 25.70 36.47
N VAL A 699 0.75 24.97 37.56
CA VAL A 699 0.27 25.50 38.85
C VAL A 699 1.12 24.85 39.99
N PRO A 700 1.61 25.61 41.00
CA PRO A 700 2.74 25.18 41.83
C PRO A 700 2.36 24.44 43.14
N GLY A 701 3.24 23.54 43.63
CA GLY A 701 2.92 22.64 44.76
C GLY A 701 4.02 22.30 45.82
N ARG A 702 5.27 22.78 45.69
CA ARG A 702 6.39 22.63 46.67
C ARG A 702 6.88 21.18 47.01
N PRO A 703 8.03 21.01 47.73
CA PRO A 703 8.86 19.79 47.64
C PRO A 703 9.18 19.08 48.99
N LEU A 704 9.87 17.94 48.91
CA LEU A 704 10.89 17.35 49.83
C LEU A 704 11.67 16.31 48.96
N THR A 705 12.99 16.36 48.72
CA THR A 705 14.14 15.96 49.57
C THR A 705 14.04 14.56 50.23
N ALA A 706 15.04 13.67 50.19
CA ALA A 706 16.35 13.67 49.51
C ALA A 706 17.01 12.26 49.58
N ALA A 707 18.22 12.14 48.99
CA ALA A 707 19.28 11.16 49.27
C ALA A 707 19.11 9.68 48.84
N GLY A 708 20.22 9.11 48.32
CA GLY A 708 20.51 7.67 48.38
C GLY A 708 21.13 7.29 49.73
N PRO A 709 21.64 6.04 49.91
CA PRO A 709 22.91 5.70 49.25
C PRO A 709 23.07 4.21 48.84
N THR A 710 24.24 3.93 48.25
CA THR A 710 24.86 2.58 48.12
C THR A 710 26.10 2.52 49.03
N PRO A 711 26.81 1.38 49.18
CA PRO A 711 26.38 -0.03 49.31
C PRO A 711 26.95 -0.69 50.58
N GLY A 712 26.63 -1.97 50.85
CA GLY A 712 27.30 -2.74 51.91
C GLY A 712 27.05 -4.26 51.87
N GLY A 713 28.11 -5.04 52.15
CA GLY A 713 28.09 -6.46 52.53
C GLY A 713 29.06 -6.67 53.70
N PRO A 714 29.63 -7.86 53.97
CA PRO A 714 29.50 -9.17 53.30
C PRO A 714 29.17 -10.32 54.32
N VAL A 715 29.83 -11.50 54.22
CA VAL A 715 29.92 -12.64 55.19
C VAL A 715 28.72 -13.62 55.22
N THR A 716 28.85 -14.97 55.20
CA THR A 716 29.91 -15.95 54.78
C THR A 716 29.34 -17.38 54.65
N ALA A 717 29.98 -18.24 53.82
CA ALA A 717 30.08 -19.71 53.94
C ALA A 717 28.78 -20.56 53.80
N ALA A 718 28.82 -21.88 53.51
CA ALA A 718 29.94 -22.80 53.26
C ALA A 718 29.60 -23.81 52.12
N ASP A 719 30.64 -24.39 51.51
CA ASP A 719 30.57 -25.63 50.70
C ASP A 719 30.93 -26.82 51.64
N PRO A 720 30.47 -28.07 51.41
CA PRO A 720 31.33 -28.98 50.65
C PRO A 720 30.63 -30.03 49.77
N THR A 721 31.27 -30.32 48.63
CA THR A 721 31.17 -31.60 47.87
C THR A 721 31.99 -32.72 48.57
N PRO A 722 31.79 -34.05 48.35
CA PRO A 722 32.13 -34.73 47.07
C PRO A 722 31.38 -36.06 46.73
N HIS A 723 31.74 -36.67 45.57
CA HIS A 723 31.63 -38.12 45.22
C HIS A 723 30.22 -38.80 45.13
N THR A 724 29.91 -39.80 44.27
CA THR A 724 30.37 -40.24 42.93
C THR A 724 29.32 -41.20 42.31
N ASP A 725 29.38 -41.38 40.98
CA ASP A 725 28.94 -42.51 40.10
C ASP A 725 28.91 -43.96 40.70
N PRO A 726 28.34 -45.02 40.01
CA PRO A 726 27.65 -45.09 38.69
C PRO A 726 26.48 -46.14 38.55
N GLU A 727 26.12 -46.47 37.29
CA GLU A 727 25.61 -47.76 36.71
C GLU A 727 24.09 -48.12 36.53
N ARG A 728 23.66 -48.03 35.26
CA ARG A 728 23.06 -49.06 34.35
C ARG A 728 22.55 -50.42 34.90
N PRO A 729 21.50 -50.99 34.26
CA PRO A 729 21.75 -52.08 33.27
C PRO A 729 21.02 -51.94 31.91
N ARG A 730 20.93 -53.02 31.11
CA ARG A 730 20.57 -53.10 29.67
C ARG A 730 19.46 -54.15 29.37
N ALA A 731 18.97 -54.14 28.12
CA ALA A 731 18.40 -55.28 27.33
C ALA A 731 16.92 -55.66 27.57
N ALA A 732 16.20 -56.35 26.66
CA ALA A 732 16.25 -56.44 25.17
C ALA A 732 15.03 -57.24 24.61
N THR A 733 14.81 -57.21 23.29
CA THR A 733 13.86 -58.03 22.47
C THR A 733 12.35 -57.73 22.63
N GLY A 734 11.50 -57.89 21.59
CA GLY A 734 11.78 -58.11 20.15
C GLY A 734 10.55 -58.49 19.29
N ARG A 735 10.81 -58.73 17.99
CA ARG A 735 9.95 -59.30 16.90
C ARG A 735 8.92 -58.42 16.16
N THR A 736 8.84 -58.74 14.86
CA THR A 736 7.98 -58.31 13.73
C THR A 736 7.14 -59.54 13.27
N PRO A 737 6.43 -59.65 12.10
CA PRO A 737 6.33 -58.77 10.90
C PRO A 737 4.93 -58.66 10.21
N GLU A 738 4.86 -57.93 9.08
CA GLU A 738 4.02 -58.12 7.85
C GLU A 738 4.48 -57.05 6.81
N THR A 739 5.24 -57.37 5.75
CA THR A 739 4.88 -57.81 4.36
C THR A 739 4.38 -56.70 3.40
N GLY A 740 4.98 -56.63 2.19
CA GLY A 740 4.77 -55.59 1.14
C GLY A 740 3.72 -55.93 0.07
N PRO A 741 3.78 -55.34 -1.16
CA PRO A 741 4.90 -55.58 -2.09
C PRO A 741 5.34 -54.44 -3.06
N GLU A 742 6.51 -54.66 -3.71
CA GLU A 742 6.94 -54.39 -5.12
C GLU A 742 6.35 -53.20 -5.94
N HIS A 743 7.13 -52.23 -6.46
CA HIS A 743 8.06 -52.23 -7.65
C HIS A 743 7.34 -52.11 -9.03
N PRO A 744 7.99 -51.62 -10.13
CA PRO A 744 9.42 -51.33 -10.32
C PRO A 744 9.75 -49.91 -10.89
N ARG A 745 11.05 -49.65 -11.13
CA ARG A 745 11.57 -48.68 -12.12
C ARG A 745 12.21 -49.43 -13.30
N THR A 746 12.17 -48.88 -14.50
CA THR A 746 12.99 -49.31 -15.64
C THR A 746 14.25 -48.45 -15.78
N ALA A 747 15.30 -49.00 -16.40
CA ALA A 747 16.62 -48.38 -16.60
C ALA A 747 17.15 -48.66 -18.01
N THR A 748 18.12 -47.86 -18.47
CA THR A 748 19.22 -48.18 -19.44
C THR A 748 19.90 -46.88 -19.90
N ASP A 749 21.19 -46.81 -20.25
CA ASP A 749 22.38 -47.58 -19.86
C ASP A 749 23.66 -46.84 -20.35
N HIS A 750 24.85 -47.42 -20.15
CA HIS A 750 26.14 -47.21 -20.84
C HIS A 750 27.10 -46.15 -20.29
N THR A 751 28.04 -46.63 -19.48
CA THR A 751 29.46 -46.21 -19.48
C THR A 751 30.26 -47.10 -20.47
N PRO A 752 31.54 -46.82 -20.79
CA PRO A 752 32.61 -47.42 -19.97
C PRO A 752 33.91 -46.59 -19.78
N GLU A 753 34.57 -46.86 -18.65
CA GLU A 753 36.04 -46.94 -18.43
C GLU A 753 36.99 -45.80 -18.88
N THR A 754 37.83 -45.28 -17.99
CA THR A 754 39.06 -45.99 -17.55
C THR A 754 39.50 -45.65 -16.12
N GLY A 755 40.35 -46.50 -15.53
CA GLY A 755 40.63 -46.55 -14.08
C GLY A 755 41.89 -45.79 -13.56
N PRO A 756 42.56 -46.28 -12.49
CA PRO A 756 42.42 -45.60 -11.20
C PRO A 756 43.74 -45.16 -10.51
N GLY A 757 43.65 -44.18 -9.62
CA GLY A 757 44.76 -43.69 -8.78
C GLY A 757 44.34 -43.39 -7.32
N ARG A 758 45.24 -43.66 -6.36
CA ARG A 758 45.02 -43.49 -4.90
C ARG A 758 45.38 -42.07 -4.42
N PRO A 759 44.78 -41.54 -3.33
CA PRO A 759 45.03 -40.17 -2.86
C PRO A 759 46.18 -40.07 -1.84
N LEU A 760 46.87 -38.91 -1.83
CA LEU A 760 47.79 -38.43 -0.80
C LEU A 760 47.60 -36.89 -0.62
N PRO A 761 48.04 -36.26 0.50
CA PRO A 761 47.28 -35.16 1.10
C PRO A 761 47.84 -33.73 0.95
N ALA A 762 46.92 -32.77 1.03
CA ALA A 762 47.02 -31.44 1.64
C ALA A 762 48.35 -30.64 1.48
N ALA A 763 48.46 -29.86 0.40
CA ALA A 763 49.34 -28.70 0.35
C ALA A 763 48.64 -27.44 0.92
N ARG A 764 49.34 -26.65 1.75
CA ARG A 764 48.84 -25.35 2.25
C ARG A 764 48.89 -24.29 1.13
N PRO A 765 47.86 -23.46 0.94
CA PRO A 765 47.98 -22.29 0.07
C PRO A 765 48.85 -21.22 0.74
N THR A 766 49.95 -20.84 0.08
CA THR A 766 50.71 -19.63 0.44
C THR A 766 49.94 -18.38 0.02
N PRO A 767 50.07 -17.25 0.75
CA PRO A 767 49.45 -16.00 0.34
C PRO A 767 50.05 -15.52 -0.98
N ARG A 768 49.22 -15.33 -2.01
CA ARG A 768 49.63 -14.62 -3.23
C ARG A 768 49.75 -13.13 -2.92
N THR A 769 50.91 -12.56 -3.22
CA THR A 769 51.16 -11.11 -3.20
C THR A 769 50.27 -10.42 -4.23
N ASP A 770 49.75 -9.24 -3.90
CA ASP A 770 49.03 -8.41 -4.86
C ASP A 770 49.92 -8.03 -6.05
N HIS A 771 49.34 -8.09 -7.24
CA HIS A 771 49.86 -7.46 -8.45
C HIS A 771 48.79 -6.49 -8.94
N ALA A 772 49.24 -5.31 -9.40
CA ALA A 772 48.36 -4.20 -9.72
C ALA A 772 47.25 -4.62 -10.70
N ARG A 773 45.99 -4.38 -10.31
CA ARG A 773 44.85 -4.57 -11.20
C ARG A 773 44.94 -3.56 -12.34
N THR A 774 45.22 -4.05 -13.54
CA THR A 774 44.82 -3.35 -14.76
C THR A 774 43.31 -3.08 -14.74
N PRO A 775 42.82 -1.95 -15.24
CA PRO A 775 41.39 -1.67 -15.28
C PRO A 775 40.68 -2.73 -16.12
N HIS A 776 39.79 -3.51 -15.50
CA HIS A 776 38.90 -4.38 -16.25
C HIS A 776 37.93 -3.53 -17.09
N PRO A 777 37.59 -3.94 -18.32
CA PRO A 777 36.53 -3.27 -19.08
C PRO A 777 35.23 -3.33 -18.29
N THR A 778 34.54 -2.19 -18.20
CA THR A 778 33.29 -2.06 -17.44
C THR A 778 32.20 -2.98 -18.00
N PRO A 779 31.57 -3.84 -17.19
CA PRO A 779 30.42 -4.60 -17.64
C PRO A 779 29.26 -3.64 -17.96
N PRO A 780 28.53 -3.83 -19.07
CA PRO A 780 27.50 -2.89 -19.49
C PRO A 780 26.29 -2.89 -18.54
N LEU A 781 25.74 -1.69 -18.27
CA LEU A 781 24.57 -1.43 -17.41
C LEU A 781 23.24 -1.85 -18.06
N THR A 782 23.17 -3.10 -18.53
CA THR A 782 21.97 -3.72 -19.13
C THR A 782 20.98 -4.08 -18.02
N PRO A 783 19.99 -3.20 -17.78
CA PRO A 783 18.69 -3.34 -18.43
C PRO A 783 18.04 -2.00 -18.84
N LEU A 784 18.78 -0.88 -18.88
CA LEU A 784 18.24 0.37 -19.43
C LEU A 784 17.90 0.20 -20.93
N PRO A 785 16.83 0.85 -21.43
CA PRO A 785 16.52 0.92 -22.86
C PRO A 785 17.55 1.79 -23.59
N SER A 786 17.95 1.40 -24.79
CA SER A 786 18.75 2.24 -25.69
C SER A 786 17.97 3.48 -26.20
N PRO A 787 18.65 4.52 -26.73
CA PRO A 787 18.01 5.65 -27.39
C PRO A 787 17.12 5.27 -28.59
N ALA A 788 17.34 4.12 -29.24
CA ALA A 788 16.44 3.61 -30.28
C ALA A 788 15.14 3.07 -29.66
N GLU A 789 15.25 2.26 -28.60
CA GLU A 789 14.11 1.71 -27.87
C GLU A 789 13.28 2.82 -27.18
N LEU A 790 13.91 3.85 -26.62
CA LEU A 790 13.20 5.02 -26.10
C LEU A 790 12.45 5.80 -27.18
N ARG A 791 13.08 6.03 -28.35
CA ARG A 791 12.42 6.73 -29.46
C ARG A 791 11.26 5.91 -30.01
N LEU A 792 11.31 4.58 -29.96
CA LEU A 792 10.17 3.71 -30.30
C LEU A 792 9.02 3.86 -29.28
N VAL A 793 9.31 3.85 -27.98
CA VAL A 793 8.28 4.06 -26.94
C VAL A 793 7.67 5.47 -27.00
N ALA A 794 8.47 6.50 -27.29
CA ALA A 794 7.97 7.86 -27.51
C ALA A 794 7.10 7.97 -28.78
N ALA A 795 7.55 7.39 -29.90
CA ALA A 795 6.84 7.44 -31.18
C ALA A 795 5.51 6.66 -31.17
N ALA A 796 5.30 5.76 -30.19
CA ALA A 796 4.02 5.11 -29.96
C ALA A 796 2.91 6.06 -29.48
N MET A 797 3.26 7.27 -29.01
CA MET A 797 2.29 8.35 -28.77
C MET A 797 1.89 9.08 -30.07
N GLY A 798 2.77 9.09 -31.09
CA GLY A 798 2.68 9.92 -32.30
C GLY A 798 2.18 9.21 -33.57
N GLY A 799 2.57 9.72 -34.74
CA GLY A 799 2.03 9.27 -36.03
C GLY A 799 2.66 7.97 -36.55
N ARG A 800 1.96 7.28 -37.48
CA ARG A 800 2.44 6.04 -38.14
C ARG A 800 3.81 6.22 -38.82
N VAL A 801 4.06 7.42 -39.36
CA VAL A 801 5.31 7.80 -40.02
C VAL A 801 6.47 7.85 -39.03
N GLU A 802 6.23 8.35 -37.81
CA GLU A 802 7.25 8.47 -36.76
C GLU A 802 7.53 7.10 -36.14
N LEU A 803 6.49 6.34 -35.80
CA LEU A 803 6.62 4.98 -35.30
C LEU A 803 7.34 4.07 -36.32
N GLY A 804 6.99 4.18 -37.60
CA GLY A 804 7.66 3.47 -38.68
C GLY A 804 9.10 3.92 -38.95
N ARG A 805 9.47 5.18 -38.64
CA ARG A 805 10.89 5.60 -38.60
C ARG A 805 11.60 4.96 -37.41
N ALA A 806 11.08 5.13 -36.20
CA ALA A 806 11.67 4.57 -34.98
C ALA A 806 11.84 3.04 -35.04
N ARG A 807 10.91 2.29 -35.65
CA ARG A 807 11.04 0.84 -35.88
C ARG A 807 12.23 0.48 -36.78
N ARG A 808 12.50 1.27 -37.84
CA ARG A 808 13.63 1.06 -38.76
C ARG A 808 14.98 1.48 -38.18
N ASP A 809 14.97 2.30 -37.13
CA ASP A 809 16.16 2.65 -36.35
C ASP A 809 16.59 1.55 -35.36
N LEU A 810 15.74 0.54 -35.11
CA LEU A 810 16.14 -0.69 -34.42
C LEU A 810 16.80 -1.69 -35.40
N ALA A 811 17.62 -2.58 -34.85
CA ALA A 811 18.34 -3.61 -35.62
C ALA A 811 17.42 -4.78 -36.02
N GLY A 812 16.76 -4.66 -37.17
CA GLY A 812 15.93 -5.71 -37.78
C GLY A 812 14.53 -5.84 -37.17
N ASP A 813 13.87 -6.98 -37.38
CA ASP A 813 12.52 -7.28 -36.90
C ASP A 813 12.46 -7.58 -35.38
N ALA A 814 13.19 -6.79 -34.58
CA ALA A 814 13.34 -6.98 -33.13
C ALA A 814 12.03 -6.76 -32.34
N VAL A 815 11.00 -6.18 -32.96
CA VAL A 815 9.67 -5.96 -32.39
C VAL A 815 8.61 -6.39 -33.41
N ASP A 816 7.82 -7.40 -33.05
CA ASP A 816 6.74 -7.94 -33.87
C ASP A 816 5.49 -7.02 -33.87
N GLU A 817 4.58 -7.24 -34.82
CA GLU A 817 3.37 -6.41 -34.97
C GLU A 817 2.44 -6.49 -33.75
N GLY A 818 2.36 -7.64 -33.09
CA GLY A 818 1.61 -7.80 -31.84
C GLY A 818 2.27 -7.07 -30.66
N SER A 819 3.59 -6.93 -30.65
CA SER A 819 4.31 -6.09 -29.69
C SER A 819 4.10 -4.60 -29.96
N LEU A 820 4.04 -4.17 -31.23
CA LEU A 820 3.68 -2.80 -31.58
C LEU A 820 2.22 -2.46 -31.21
N GLU A 821 1.28 -3.39 -31.38
CA GLU A 821 -0.10 -3.21 -30.93
C GLU A 821 -0.20 -3.12 -29.40
N ARG A 822 0.50 -4.01 -28.67
CA ARG A 822 0.60 -3.91 -27.20
C ARG A 822 1.19 -2.57 -26.75
N LEU A 823 2.19 -2.06 -27.47
CA LEU A 823 2.81 -0.77 -27.22
C LEU A 823 1.83 0.40 -27.48
N ARG A 824 1.08 0.38 -28.59
CA ARG A 824 0.01 1.35 -28.88
C ARG A 824 -1.11 1.33 -27.83
N GLN A 825 -1.56 0.14 -27.43
CA GLN A 825 -2.59 -0.02 -26.39
C GLN A 825 -2.10 0.52 -25.04
N ALA A 826 -0.85 0.28 -24.67
CA ALA A 826 -0.26 0.79 -23.44
C ALA A 826 -0.11 2.32 -23.47
N ALA A 827 0.37 2.88 -24.58
CA ALA A 827 0.46 4.33 -24.82
C ALA A 827 -0.89 5.05 -24.62
N ALA A 828 -1.97 4.55 -25.23
CA ALA A 828 -3.32 5.13 -25.12
C ALA A 828 -3.88 5.17 -23.68
N HIS A 829 -3.34 4.37 -22.76
CA HIS A 829 -3.72 4.33 -21.34
C HIS A 829 -2.65 4.92 -20.40
N ALA A 830 -1.59 5.54 -20.92
CA ALA A 830 -0.40 5.97 -20.17
C ALA A 830 0.27 4.83 -19.35
N ASP A 831 0.15 3.58 -19.77
CA ASP A 831 0.82 2.44 -19.13
C ASP A 831 2.28 2.35 -19.58
N LEU A 832 3.15 3.11 -18.90
CA LEU A 832 4.59 3.10 -19.15
C LEU A 832 5.22 1.71 -18.93
N SER A 833 4.68 0.90 -18.00
CA SER A 833 5.20 -0.45 -17.72
C SER A 833 4.81 -1.45 -18.80
N GLY A 834 3.60 -1.33 -19.36
CA GLY A 834 3.16 -2.09 -20.53
C GLY A 834 3.95 -1.72 -21.77
N ALA A 835 4.20 -0.43 -21.98
CA ALA A 835 4.98 0.08 -23.11
C ALA A 835 6.43 -0.44 -23.08
N PHE A 836 7.11 -0.37 -21.93
CA PHE A 836 8.47 -0.94 -21.82
C PHE A 836 8.49 -2.47 -21.92
N ALA A 837 7.52 -3.18 -21.35
CA ALA A 837 7.45 -4.63 -21.51
C ALA A 837 7.18 -5.06 -22.97
N ALA A 838 6.48 -4.25 -23.76
CA ALA A 838 6.25 -4.51 -25.18
C ALA A 838 7.50 -4.30 -26.06
N VAL A 839 8.42 -3.41 -25.67
CA VAL A 839 9.65 -3.13 -26.44
C VAL A 839 10.86 -3.93 -25.96
N LEU A 840 10.99 -4.14 -24.65
CA LEU A 840 12.16 -4.81 -24.05
C LEU A 840 11.93 -6.31 -23.80
N GLY A 841 10.68 -6.78 -23.81
CA GLY A 841 10.34 -8.19 -23.55
C GLY A 841 10.93 -8.69 -22.23
N ASP A 842 11.57 -9.86 -22.28
CA ASP A 842 12.20 -10.51 -21.11
C ASP A 842 13.35 -9.70 -20.47
N ARG A 843 13.85 -8.63 -21.11
CA ARG A 843 14.80 -7.69 -20.49
C ARG A 843 14.14 -6.73 -19.50
N TYR A 844 12.81 -6.59 -19.53
CA TYR A 844 12.09 -5.65 -18.66
C TYR A 844 11.91 -6.21 -17.24
N VAL A 845 12.78 -5.77 -16.32
CA VAL A 845 12.66 -6.10 -14.89
C VAL A 845 12.09 -4.91 -14.12
N THR A 846 10.96 -5.11 -13.45
CA THR A 846 10.42 -4.20 -12.44
C THR A 846 9.97 -5.00 -11.22
N SER A 847 10.16 -4.44 -10.02
CA SER A 847 9.41 -4.90 -8.85
C SER A 847 7.90 -4.79 -9.11
N ALA A 848 7.14 -5.78 -8.67
CA ALA A 848 5.67 -5.77 -8.71
C ALA A 848 5.06 -4.70 -7.78
N ASP A 849 5.83 -4.22 -6.79
CA ASP A 849 5.44 -3.15 -5.88
C ASP A 849 5.69 -1.73 -6.43
N SER A 850 6.24 -1.58 -7.64
CA SER A 850 6.41 -0.25 -8.24
C SER A 850 5.06 0.40 -8.57
N VAL A 851 4.99 1.73 -8.56
CA VAL A 851 3.76 2.46 -8.93
C VAL A 851 3.36 2.14 -10.36
N ALA A 852 4.31 2.10 -11.31
CA ALA A 852 4.04 1.78 -12.71
C ALA A 852 3.52 0.33 -12.91
N ALA A 853 4.07 -0.65 -12.18
CA ALA A 853 3.56 -2.03 -12.22
C ALA A 853 2.16 -2.14 -11.57
N THR A 854 1.92 -1.39 -10.50
CA THR A 854 0.60 -1.32 -9.84
C THR A 854 -0.44 -0.66 -10.76
N TYR A 855 -0.06 0.39 -11.50
CA TYR A 855 -0.92 1.06 -12.48
C TYR A 855 -1.21 0.19 -13.70
N ARG A 856 -0.23 -0.57 -14.21
CA ARG A 856 -0.47 -1.59 -15.23
C ARG A 856 -1.50 -2.64 -14.80
N GLY A 857 -1.45 -3.05 -13.53
CA GLY A 857 -2.50 -3.86 -12.90
C GLY A 857 -3.86 -3.17 -12.96
N MET A 858 -3.93 -1.91 -12.52
CA MET A 858 -5.15 -1.08 -12.56
C MET A 858 -5.76 -0.98 -13.97
N VAL A 859 -4.95 -0.72 -15.01
CA VAL A 859 -5.41 -0.61 -16.40
C VAL A 859 -5.97 -1.94 -16.91
N ARG A 860 -5.27 -3.05 -16.65
CA ARG A 860 -5.76 -4.41 -16.96
C ARG A 860 -7.09 -4.70 -16.26
N ASP A 861 -7.21 -4.37 -14.98
CA ASP A 861 -8.38 -4.66 -14.15
C ASP A 861 -9.58 -3.77 -14.56
N HIS A 862 -9.33 -2.51 -14.89
CA HIS A 862 -10.31 -1.60 -15.50
C HIS A 862 -10.85 -2.14 -16.83
N LEU A 863 -9.97 -2.54 -17.76
CA LEU A 863 -10.36 -3.08 -19.06
C LEU A 863 -11.16 -4.38 -18.91
N ALA A 864 -10.69 -5.31 -18.08
CA ALA A 864 -11.39 -6.56 -17.80
C ALA A 864 -12.76 -6.37 -17.12
N GLY A 865 -12.99 -5.22 -16.49
CA GLY A 865 -14.22 -4.85 -15.78
C GLY A 865 -14.22 -5.14 -14.28
N ASP A 866 -13.06 -5.46 -13.69
CA ASP A 866 -12.88 -5.54 -12.22
C ASP A 866 -12.53 -4.15 -11.68
N TRP A 867 -13.54 -3.29 -11.66
CA TRP A 867 -13.39 -1.89 -11.26
C TRP A 867 -13.14 -1.72 -9.75
N ASP A 868 -13.46 -2.72 -8.93
CA ASP A 868 -13.18 -2.71 -7.50
C ASP A 868 -11.70 -3.04 -7.23
N ALA A 869 -11.11 -4.00 -7.94
CA ALA A 869 -9.66 -4.21 -7.95
C ALA A 869 -8.90 -2.99 -8.51
N ALA A 870 -9.42 -2.34 -9.56
CA ALA A 870 -8.83 -1.14 -10.14
C ALA A 870 -8.85 0.05 -9.15
N LEU A 871 -9.97 0.33 -8.47
CA LEU A 871 -10.02 1.37 -7.44
C LEU A 871 -9.15 1.02 -6.22
N ALA A 872 -9.08 -0.25 -5.82
CA ALA A 872 -8.14 -0.70 -4.79
C ALA A 872 -6.67 -0.58 -5.22
N ALA A 873 -6.35 -0.63 -6.51
CA ALA A 873 -5.03 -0.29 -7.03
C ALA A 873 -4.77 1.23 -6.98
N ALA A 874 -5.75 2.08 -7.36
CA ALA A 874 -5.65 3.54 -7.25
C ALA A 874 -5.38 3.99 -5.80
N ARG A 875 -6.16 3.49 -4.82
CA ARG A 875 -5.95 3.80 -3.40
C ARG A 875 -4.58 3.37 -2.90
N ARG A 876 -4.09 2.18 -3.30
CA ARG A 876 -2.72 1.71 -2.96
C ARG A 876 -1.61 2.56 -3.58
N ILE A 877 -1.83 3.13 -4.77
CA ILE A 877 -0.88 4.06 -5.40
C ILE A 877 -0.85 5.39 -4.63
N GLU A 878 -2.02 5.95 -4.33
CA GLU A 878 -2.13 7.24 -3.65
C GLU A 878 -1.56 7.19 -2.22
N VAL A 879 -1.91 6.14 -1.46
CA VAL A 879 -1.41 5.87 -0.10
C VAL A 879 0.11 5.82 0.01
N ARG A 880 0.82 5.37 -1.04
CA ARG A 880 2.29 5.25 -1.02
C ARG A 880 3.00 6.61 -1.07
N GLY A 881 2.36 7.64 -1.62
CA GLY A 881 2.86 9.01 -1.72
C GLY A 881 4.22 9.17 -2.45
N ALA A 882 4.74 10.38 -2.62
CA ALA A 882 4.05 11.67 -2.76
C ALA A 882 4.25 12.16 -4.21
N GLY A 883 4.00 11.27 -5.17
CA GLY A 883 4.32 11.45 -6.59
C GLY A 883 3.24 12.15 -7.40
N THR A 884 3.34 11.98 -8.72
CA THR A 884 2.42 12.48 -9.74
C THR A 884 1.71 11.32 -10.48
N PRO A 885 0.93 10.46 -9.79
CA PRO A 885 0.19 9.35 -10.41
C PRO A 885 -1.09 9.82 -11.12
N TYR A 886 -0.99 10.91 -11.90
CA TYR A 886 -2.15 11.52 -12.57
C TYR A 886 -2.95 10.55 -13.47
N PRO A 887 -2.33 9.58 -14.19
CA PRO A 887 -3.09 8.56 -14.92
C PRO A 887 -4.00 7.72 -14.02
N ALA A 888 -3.52 7.26 -12.86
CA ALA A 888 -4.31 6.50 -11.89
C ALA A 888 -5.47 7.34 -11.31
N ARG A 889 -5.20 8.60 -10.98
CA ARG A 889 -6.21 9.56 -10.47
C ARG A 889 -7.29 9.84 -11.51
N ALA A 890 -6.91 10.07 -12.76
CA ALA A 890 -7.85 10.29 -13.87
C ALA A 890 -8.72 9.05 -14.13
N LEU A 891 -8.12 7.85 -14.15
CA LEU A 891 -8.85 6.60 -14.37
C LEU A 891 -9.79 6.25 -13.20
N ALA A 892 -9.41 6.56 -11.96
CA ALA A 892 -10.28 6.44 -10.80
C ALA A 892 -11.48 7.41 -10.88
N ALA A 893 -11.25 8.67 -11.29
CA ALA A 893 -12.29 9.66 -11.50
C ALA A 893 -13.30 9.22 -12.59
N GLU A 894 -12.80 8.63 -13.68
CA GLU A 894 -13.61 8.07 -14.77
C GLU A 894 -14.51 6.91 -14.29
N ILE A 895 -13.94 5.93 -13.58
CA ILE A 895 -14.67 4.79 -13.00
C ILE A 895 -15.78 5.26 -12.06
N HIS A 896 -15.48 6.19 -11.14
CA HIS A 896 -16.47 6.76 -10.23
C HIS A 896 -17.57 7.52 -10.97
N CYS A 897 -17.21 8.30 -12.00
CA CYS A 897 -18.18 9.01 -12.82
C CYS A 897 -19.13 8.06 -13.55
N ALA A 898 -18.60 6.98 -14.14
CA ALA A 898 -19.40 5.95 -14.82
C ALA A 898 -20.32 5.17 -13.86
N ARG A 899 -19.85 4.88 -12.64
CA ARG A 899 -20.67 4.37 -11.51
C ARG A 899 -21.65 5.41 -10.94
N GLY A 900 -21.56 6.67 -11.36
CA GLY A 900 -22.45 7.76 -10.98
C GLY A 900 -22.14 8.42 -9.65
N ASP A 901 -20.99 8.14 -9.04
CA ASP A 901 -20.51 8.84 -7.85
C ASP A 901 -19.73 10.09 -8.26
N LEU A 902 -20.48 11.17 -8.52
CA LEU A 902 -19.93 12.46 -8.90
C LEU A 902 -19.17 13.16 -7.77
N VAL A 903 -19.28 12.69 -6.51
CA VAL A 903 -18.53 13.27 -5.38
C VAL A 903 -17.11 12.72 -5.39
N HIS A 904 -16.95 11.40 -5.41
CA HIS A 904 -15.63 10.77 -5.50
C HIS A 904 -14.95 11.06 -6.85
N ALA A 905 -15.71 11.10 -7.96
CA ALA A 905 -15.15 11.47 -9.25
C ALA A 905 -14.54 12.88 -9.28
N ARG A 906 -15.22 13.87 -8.68
CA ARG A 906 -14.66 15.24 -8.53
C ARG A 906 -13.46 15.27 -7.59
N THR A 907 -13.49 14.49 -6.50
CA THR A 907 -12.39 14.42 -5.52
C THR A 907 -11.11 13.91 -6.17
N TRP A 908 -11.18 12.80 -6.91
CA TRP A 908 -10.03 12.26 -7.66
C TRP A 908 -9.57 13.18 -8.79
N LEU A 909 -10.51 13.79 -9.53
CA LEU A 909 -10.16 14.73 -10.61
C LEU A 909 -9.47 16.00 -10.06
N GLY A 910 -9.84 16.47 -8.87
CA GLY A 910 -9.16 17.59 -8.21
C GLY A 910 -7.70 17.34 -7.83
N LEU A 911 -7.24 16.07 -7.86
CA LEU A 911 -5.84 15.69 -7.68
C LEU A 911 -5.06 15.63 -9.03
N VAL A 912 -5.70 15.98 -10.14
CA VAL A 912 -5.12 16.04 -11.49
C VAL A 912 -5.09 17.50 -11.97
N PRO A 913 -3.94 18.06 -12.36
CA PRO A 913 -3.88 19.45 -12.80
C PRO A 913 -4.49 19.64 -14.19
N ASP A 914 -5.24 20.74 -14.39
CA ASP A 914 -5.80 21.12 -15.71
C ASP A 914 -4.71 21.38 -16.78
N THR A 915 -3.45 21.57 -16.38
CA THR A 915 -2.31 21.68 -17.31
C THR A 915 -1.92 20.34 -17.96
N LEU A 916 -2.38 19.20 -17.45
CA LEU A 916 -2.11 17.88 -18.02
C LEU A 916 -2.91 17.66 -19.31
N THR A 917 -2.18 17.49 -20.42
CA THR A 917 -2.72 17.38 -21.79
C THR A 917 -3.08 15.97 -22.23
N HIS A 918 -2.64 14.95 -21.49
CA HIS A 918 -2.83 13.55 -21.87
C HIS A 918 -4.32 13.19 -22.05
N PRO A 919 -4.75 12.53 -23.15
CA PRO A 919 -6.17 12.32 -23.47
C PRO A 919 -7.00 11.66 -22.36
N LEU A 920 -6.41 10.76 -21.57
CA LEU A 920 -7.06 10.15 -20.39
C LEU A 920 -7.58 11.19 -19.38
N ALA A 921 -6.82 12.27 -19.13
CA ALA A 921 -7.25 13.36 -18.26
C ALA A 921 -8.39 14.17 -18.90
N GLY A 922 -8.34 14.38 -20.22
CA GLY A 922 -9.43 14.99 -20.98
C GLY A 922 -10.73 14.17 -20.90
N ARG A 923 -10.67 12.83 -20.95
CA ARG A 923 -11.85 11.95 -20.79
C ARG A 923 -12.45 12.07 -19.39
N ALA A 924 -11.62 12.08 -18.34
CA ALA A 924 -12.07 12.29 -16.98
C ALA A 924 -12.70 13.69 -16.79
N ARG A 925 -12.09 14.76 -17.34
CA ARG A 925 -12.64 16.13 -17.32
C ARG A 925 -13.98 16.20 -18.05
N LEU A 926 -14.09 15.66 -19.26
CA LEU A 926 -15.32 15.59 -20.06
C LEU A 926 -16.44 14.93 -19.26
N ALA A 927 -16.23 13.69 -18.79
CA ALA A 927 -17.24 12.92 -18.10
C ALA A 927 -17.72 13.63 -16.83
N VAL A 928 -16.80 14.09 -15.99
CA VAL A 928 -17.15 14.74 -14.71
C VAL A 928 -17.85 16.08 -14.94
N ARG A 929 -17.41 16.92 -15.88
CA ARG A 929 -18.05 18.22 -16.18
C ARG A 929 -19.45 18.02 -16.80
N TYR A 930 -19.57 17.12 -17.79
CA TYR A 930 -20.85 16.84 -18.45
C TYR A 930 -21.90 16.32 -17.48
N TRP A 931 -21.59 15.26 -16.71
CA TRP A 931 -22.54 14.69 -15.74
C TRP A 931 -22.74 15.55 -14.50
N SER A 932 -21.91 16.59 -14.30
CA SER A 932 -22.17 17.67 -13.33
C SER A 932 -23.18 18.71 -13.81
N GLY A 933 -23.59 18.69 -15.08
CA GLY A 933 -24.56 19.61 -15.68
C GLY A 933 -23.97 20.61 -16.68
N GLY A 934 -22.64 20.76 -16.74
CA GLY A 934 -21.94 21.68 -17.66
C GLY A 934 -21.74 21.07 -19.04
N ALA A 935 -22.83 20.63 -19.70
CA ALA A 935 -22.75 19.81 -20.92
C ALA A 935 -22.02 20.50 -22.10
N GLU A 936 -22.23 21.81 -22.28
CA GLU A 936 -21.61 22.62 -23.34
C GLU A 936 -20.11 22.82 -23.08
N GLU A 937 -19.76 23.40 -21.93
CA GLU A 937 -18.39 23.62 -21.45
C GLU A 937 -17.55 22.32 -21.41
N ALA A 938 -18.19 21.19 -21.12
CA ALA A 938 -17.53 19.88 -21.11
C ALA A 938 -17.16 19.42 -22.53
N LEU A 939 -18.06 19.57 -23.51
CA LEU A 939 -17.81 19.20 -24.91
C LEU A 939 -16.77 20.14 -25.54
N GLU A 940 -16.88 21.45 -25.32
CA GLU A 940 -15.90 22.44 -25.79
C GLU A 940 -14.51 22.22 -25.18
N GLY A 941 -14.44 22.02 -23.86
CA GLY A 941 -13.20 21.73 -23.15
C GLY A 941 -12.55 20.40 -23.60
N ALA A 942 -13.35 19.37 -23.89
CA ALA A 942 -12.85 18.11 -24.43
C ALA A 942 -12.34 18.23 -25.87
N TRP A 943 -12.99 19.06 -26.70
CA TRP A 943 -12.55 19.35 -28.06
C TRP A 943 -11.26 20.17 -28.08
N TYR A 944 -11.10 21.11 -27.14
CA TYR A 944 -9.85 21.81 -26.88
C TYR A 944 -8.73 20.84 -26.43
N ASP A 945 -9.02 19.96 -25.47
CA ASP A 945 -8.05 18.96 -24.99
C ASP A 945 -7.60 18.01 -26.12
N ALA A 946 -8.53 17.53 -26.96
CA ALA A 946 -8.20 16.68 -28.11
C ALA A 946 -7.29 17.40 -29.12
N ARG A 947 -7.64 18.64 -29.51
CA ARG A 947 -6.81 19.48 -30.40
C ARG A 947 -5.45 19.78 -29.82
N ARG A 948 -5.36 20.01 -28.51
CA ARG A 948 -4.10 20.27 -27.80
C ARG A 948 -3.22 19.03 -27.75
N ALA A 949 -3.79 17.86 -27.43
CA ALA A 949 -3.07 16.59 -27.49
C ALA A 949 -2.51 16.32 -28.91
N ARG A 950 -3.30 16.51 -29.98
CA ARG A 950 -2.81 16.40 -31.37
C ARG A 950 -1.67 17.39 -31.67
N LYS A 951 -1.81 18.66 -31.28
CA LYS A 951 -0.76 19.68 -31.45
C LYS A 951 0.54 19.33 -30.71
N ASP A 952 0.43 18.73 -29.53
CA ASP A 952 1.56 18.32 -28.69
C ASP A 952 2.14 16.94 -29.10
N GLY A 953 1.66 16.34 -30.20
CA GLY A 953 2.12 15.04 -30.74
C GLY A 953 1.58 13.81 -30.01
N GLN A 954 0.63 13.99 -29.09
CA GLN A 954 -0.02 12.93 -28.31
C GLN A 954 -1.29 12.46 -29.02
N LEU A 955 -1.14 11.62 -30.06
CA LEU A 955 -2.25 11.05 -30.83
C LEU A 955 -2.87 9.82 -30.18
N ALA A 956 -2.09 9.00 -29.48
CA ALA A 956 -2.59 7.80 -28.80
C ALA A 956 -3.55 8.15 -27.64
N GLY A 957 -4.74 7.56 -27.63
CA GLY A 957 -5.79 7.84 -26.64
C GLY A 957 -6.74 8.96 -27.05
N VAL A 958 -6.42 9.74 -28.10
CA VAL A 958 -7.32 10.76 -28.65
C VAL A 958 -8.57 10.11 -29.23
N GLU A 959 -8.46 8.91 -29.78
CA GLU A 959 -9.59 8.15 -30.32
C GLU A 959 -10.62 7.79 -29.23
N ARG A 960 -10.19 7.44 -28.00
CA ARG A 960 -11.11 7.26 -26.85
C ARG A 960 -11.75 8.57 -26.42
N LEU A 961 -11.05 9.71 -26.53
CA LEU A 961 -11.60 11.04 -26.20
C LEU A 961 -12.65 11.47 -27.23
N LEU A 962 -12.37 11.31 -28.52
CA LEU A 962 -13.30 11.55 -29.61
C LEU A 962 -14.52 10.63 -29.52
N LEU A 963 -14.36 9.33 -29.23
CA LEU A 963 -15.49 8.43 -28.94
C LEU A 963 -16.34 8.88 -27.74
N SER A 964 -15.74 9.47 -26.71
CA SER A 964 -16.47 10.01 -25.56
C SER A 964 -17.29 11.24 -25.95
N ILE A 965 -16.73 12.13 -26.79
CA ILE A 965 -17.44 13.31 -27.35
C ILE A 965 -18.57 12.85 -28.28
N LEU A 966 -18.30 11.90 -29.18
CA LEU A 966 -19.29 11.27 -30.07
C LEU A 966 -20.47 10.70 -29.29
N ALA A 967 -20.21 9.91 -28.24
CA ALA A 967 -21.25 9.27 -27.45
C ALA A 967 -22.19 10.29 -26.80
N LEU A 968 -21.65 11.41 -26.29
CA LEU A 968 -22.41 12.48 -25.66
C LEU A 968 -23.11 13.39 -26.69
N ALA A 969 -22.47 13.69 -27.82
CA ALA A 969 -23.08 14.43 -28.93
C ALA A 969 -24.24 13.65 -29.59
N ALA A 970 -24.09 12.34 -29.76
CA ALA A 970 -25.14 11.44 -30.24
C ALA A 970 -26.25 11.26 -29.19
N LEU A 971 -25.89 11.17 -27.91
CA LEU A 971 -26.86 11.15 -26.81
C LEU A 971 -27.73 12.40 -26.83
N ASP A 972 -27.13 13.60 -26.96
CA ASP A 972 -27.87 14.85 -26.96
C ASP A 972 -28.57 15.20 -28.27
N GLY A 973 -28.20 14.55 -29.38
CA GLY A 973 -28.76 14.82 -30.69
C GLY A 973 -28.18 16.09 -31.33
N ARG A 974 -26.85 16.22 -31.30
CA ARG A 974 -26.09 17.29 -31.98
C ARG A 974 -25.45 16.79 -33.29
N PRO A 975 -26.21 16.55 -34.39
CA PRO A 975 -25.67 15.93 -35.60
C PRO A 975 -24.47 16.63 -36.27
N PRO A 976 -24.31 17.98 -36.25
CA PRO A 976 -23.09 18.60 -36.78
C PRO A 976 -21.83 18.19 -36.02
N LEU A 977 -21.91 18.11 -34.69
CA LEU A 977 -20.79 17.66 -33.85
C LEU A 977 -20.52 16.16 -34.04
N VAL A 978 -21.54 15.34 -34.30
CA VAL A 978 -21.36 13.93 -34.66
C VAL A 978 -20.57 13.77 -35.97
N GLN A 979 -20.91 14.52 -37.01
CA GLN A 979 -20.16 14.48 -38.28
C GLN A 979 -18.72 15.02 -38.11
N GLN A 980 -18.56 16.13 -37.38
CA GLN A 980 -17.24 16.70 -37.09
C GLN A 980 -16.33 15.71 -36.34
N VAL A 981 -16.88 14.87 -35.47
CA VAL A 981 -16.11 13.80 -34.79
C VAL A 981 -15.74 12.66 -35.76
N VAL A 982 -16.56 12.35 -36.77
CA VAL A 982 -16.21 11.39 -37.83
C VAL A 982 -15.04 11.92 -38.65
N GLU A 983 -15.10 13.15 -39.15
CA GLU A 983 -14.05 13.80 -39.95
C GLU A 983 -12.70 13.83 -39.19
N GLU A 984 -12.74 14.19 -37.90
CA GLU A 984 -11.57 14.23 -37.02
C GLU A 984 -10.98 12.82 -36.77
N LEU A 985 -11.83 11.78 -36.64
CA LEU A 985 -11.44 10.37 -36.50
C LEU A 985 -10.92 9.74 -37.80
N GLU A 986 -11.45 10.13 -38.96
CA GLU A 986 -10.92 9.73 -40.27
C GLU A 986 -9.50 10.27 -40.44
N THR A 987 -9.32 11.57 -40.20
CA THR A 987 -8.00 12.22 -40.21
C THR A 987 -7.03 11.57 -39.20
N LEU A 988 -7.51 11.23 -37.99
CA LEU A 988 -6.69 10.53 -36.99
C LEU A 988 -6.33 9.09 -37.42
N HIS A 989 -7.24 8.37 -38.09
CA HIS A 989 -6.97 7.03 -38.59
C HIS A 989 -5.92 7.04 -39.71
N GLU A 990 -5.96 8.00 -40.63
CA GLU A 990 -4.95 8.17 -41.68
C GLU A 990 -3.55 8.53 -41.13
N GLU A 991 -3.48 9.34 -40.08
CA GLU A 991 -2.23 9.72 -39.39
C GLU A 991 -1.64 8.59 -38.54
N VAL A 992 -2.47 7.80 -37.85
CA VAL A 992 -2.05 6.86 -36.79
C VAL A 992 -2.02 5.41 -37.25
N ASP A 993 -2.94 5.01 -38.13
CA ASP A 993 -3.06 3.67 -38.75
C ASP A 993 -2.91 2.52 -37.75
N ALA A 994 -3.83 2.48 -36.77
CA ALA A 994 -3.83 1.51 -35.68
C ALA A 994 -5.23 0.90 -35.48
N PRO A 995 -5.34 -0.35 -34.97
CA PRO A 995 -6.61 -1.00 -34.63
C PRO A 995 -7.53 -0.15 -33.75
N LEU A 996 -7.00 0.56 -32.75
CA LEU A 996 -7.79 1.44 -31.88
C LEU A 996 -8.45 2.61 -32.65
N THR A 997 -7.74 3.24 -33.59
CA THR A 997 -8.31 4.33 -34.40
C THR A 997 -9.28 3.79 -35.45
N HIS A 998 -9.04 2.58 -35.96
CA HIS A 998 -9.95 1.87 -36.86
C HIS A 998 -11.28 1.50 -36.17
N GLU A 999 -11.23 0.94 -34.96
CA GLU A 999 -12.42 0.64 -34.14
C GLU A 999 -13.24 1.89 -33.84
N ALA A 1000 -12.56 2.98 -33.45
CA ALA A 1000 -13.21 4.25 -33.19
C ALA A 1000 -13.92 4.80 -34.44
N LEU A 1001 -13.27 4.74 -35.60
CA LEU A 1001 -13.84 5.16 -36.87
C LEU A 1001 -15.05 4.30 -37.29
N LEU A 1002 -14.97 2.98 -37.13
CA LEU A 1002 -16.08 2.05 -37.41
C LEU A 1002 -17.31 2.35 -36.54
N LEU A 1003 -17.12 2.67 -35.25
CA LEU A 1003 -18.21 3.10 -34.37
C LEU A 1003 -18.77 4.49 -34.76
N ALA A 1004 -17.90 5.41 -35.17
CA ALA A 1004 -18.29 6.76 -35.58
C ALA A 1004 -19.11 6.75 -36.87
N ARG A 1005 -18.64 6.07 -37.93
CA ARG A 1005 -19.40 5.84 -39.17
C ARG A 1005 -20.71 5.09 -38.90
N GLY A 1006 -20.68 4.09 -38.01
CA GLY A 1006 -21.88 3.37 -37.57
C GLY A 1006 -22.93 4.29 -36.97
N LEU A 1007 -22.56 5.17 -36.04
CA LEU A 1007 -23.48 6.13 -35.43
C LEU A 1007 -23.94 7.24 -36.40
N ALA A 1008 -23.05 7.76 -37.23
CA ALA A 1008 -23.31 8.90 -38.12
C ALA A 1008 -24.14 8.53 -39.37
N HIS A 1009 -23.91 7.34 -39.94
CA HIS A 1009 -24.59 6.87 -41.17
C HIS A 1009 -25.62 5.76 -40.89
N ARG A 1010 -25.77 5.33 -39.63
CA ARG A 1010 -26.58 4.19 -39.18
C ARG A 1010 -26.10 2.82 -39.69
N ASP A 1011 -24.83 2.72 -40.08
CA ASP A 1011 -24.20 1.48 -40.52
C ASP A 1011 -24.03 0.48 -39.36
N THR A 1012 -24.86 -0.56 -39.38
CA THR A 1012 -24.87 -1.61 -38.37
C THR A 1012 -23.71 -2.59 -38.52
N ASP A 1013 -23.21 -2.82 -39.74
CA ASP A 1013 -22.11 -3.74 -39.99
C ASP A 1013 -20.77 -3.17 -39.52
N SER A 1014 -20.51 -1.88 -39.72
CA SER A 1014 -19.32 -1.21 -39.15
C SER A 1014 -19.33 -1.26 -37.62
N ALA A 1015 -20.46 -0.93 -36.97
CA ALA A 1015 -20.56 -1.00 -35.51
C ALA A 1015 -20.44 -2.42 -34.96
N LEU A 1016 -20.93 -3.43 -35.70
CA LEU A 1016 -20.81 -4.84 -35.33
C LEU A 1016 -19.38 -5.39 -35.57
N ALA A 1017 -18.68 -4.91 -36.59
CA ALA A 1017 -17.26 -5.19 -36.79
C ALA A 1017 -16.43 -4.64 -35.61
N ALA A 1018 -16.66 -3.40 -35.21
CA ALA A 1018 -16.03 -2.80 -34.03
C ALA A 1018 -16.35 -3.56 -32.74
N TYR A 1019 -17.63 -3.89 -32.48
CA TYR A 1019 -18.02 -4.72 -31.32
C TYR A 1019 -17.19 -6.00 -31.23
N ARG A 1020 -17.05 -6.74 -32.35
CA ARG A 1020 -16.27 -7.99 -32.41
C ARG A 1020 -14.78 -7.77 -32.15
N MET A 1021 -14.20 -6.61 -32.49
CA MET A 1021 -12.81 -6.29 -32.19
C MET A 1021 -12.61 -5.99 -30.70
N VAL A 1022 -13.46 -5.12 -30.15
CA VAL A 1022 -13.51 -4.76 -28.73
C VAL A 1022 -13.71 -6.00 -27.83
N GLU A 1023 -14.61 -6.90 -28.24
CA GLU A 1023 -14.86 -8.18 -27.57
C GLU A 1023 -13.62 -9.09 -27.53
N ARG A 1024 -12.82 -9.15 -28.61
CA ARG A 1024 -11.56 -9.91 -28.64
C ARG A 1024 -10.45 -9.29 -27.78
N ARG A 1025 -10.42 -7.96 -27.61
CA ARG A 1025 -9.51 -7.29 -26.67
C ARG A 1025 -9.97 -7.43 -25.21
N GLY A 1026 -11.26 -7.65 -24.98
CA GLY A 1026 -11.83 -7.77 -23.64
C GLY A 1026 -12.05 -6.43 -22.91
N ASP A 1027 -12.18 -5.33 -23.65
CA ASP A 1027 -12.42 -3.97 -23.14
C ASP A 1027 -13.91 -3.81 -22.77
N ALA A 1028 -14.23 -4.06 -21.51
CA ALA A 1028 -15.60 -4.19 -21.03
C ALA A 1028 -16.41 -2.88 -21.08
N ASP A 1029 -15.76 -1.75 -20.83
CA ASP A 1029 -16.39 -0.42 -20.89
C ASP A 1029 -16.76 -0.04 -22.32
N LEU A 1030 -15.80 -0.12 -23.25
CA LEU A 1030 -16.04 0.17 -24.65
C LEU A 1030 -17.07 -0.81 -25.25
N ARG A 1031 -17.14 -2.06 -24.76
CA ARG A 1031 -18.18 -3.02 -25.16
C ARG A 1031 -19.59 -2.54 -24.79
N VAL A 1032 -19.78 -1.86 -23.65
CA VAL A 1032 -21.07 -1.23 -23.31
C VAL A 1032 -21.39 -0.11 -24.29
N LEU A 1033 -20.41 0.72 -24.66
CA LEU A 1033 -20.61 1.76 -25.68
C LEU A 1033 -20.97 1.16 -27.05
N CYS A 1034 -20.31 0.08 -27.49
CA CYS A 1034 -20.68 -0.63 -28.72
C CYS A 1034 -22.13 -1.15 -28.68
N CYS A 1035 -22.55 -1.78 -27.58
CA CYS A 1035 -23.93 -2.27 -27.42
C CYS A 1035 -24.96 -1.13 -27.39
N MET A 1036 -24.62 0.00 -26.76
CA MET A 1036 -25.45 1.20 -26.80
C MET A 1036 -25.56 1.79 -28.21
N SER A 1037 -24.47 1.88 -28.96
CA SER A 1037 -24.47 2.33 -30.36
C SER A 1037 -25.32 1.41 -31.25
N LEU A 1038 -25.15 0.09 -31.13
CA LEU A 1038 -25.97 -0.91 -31.82
C LEU A 1038 -27.46 -0.81 -31.42
N THR A 1039 -27.77 -0.50 -30.17
CA THR A 1039 -29.15 -0.20 -29.72
C THR A 1039 -29.74 1.01 -30.47
N HIS A 1040 -28.94 2.04 -30.79
CA HIS A 1040 -29.44 3.18 -31.54
C HIS A 1040 -29.69 2.87 -33.02
N ILE A 1041 -28.83 2.07 -33.66
CA ILE A 1041 -28.81 1.93 -35.13
C ILE A 1041 -29.44 0.64 -35.67
N ALA A 1042 -29.19 -0.52 -35.05
CA ALA A 1042 -29.52 -1.85 -35.60
C ALA A 1042 -31.02 -2.10 -35.80
N ASP A 1043 -31.37 -3.06 -36.66
CA ASP A 1043 -32.77 -3.40 -36.97
C ASP A 1043 -33.54 -3.91 -35.74
N ASP A 1044 -33.01 -4.93 -35.05
CA ASP A 1044 -33.46 -5.30 -33.69
C ASP A 1044 -32.52 -4.70 -32.62
N PRO A 1045 -32.93 -3.63 -31.92
CA PRO A 1045 -32.16 -3.02 -30.84
C PRO A 1045 -32.30 -3.77 -29.49
N ARG A 1046 -33.21 -4.75 -29.38
CA ARG A 1046 -33.51 -5.45 -28.12
C ARG A 1046 -32.36 -6.30 -27.57
N PRO A 1047 -31.67 -7.16 -28.36
CA PRO A 1047 -30.53 -7.93 -27.84
C PRO A 1047 -29.40 -7.01 -27.39
N TRP A 1048 -29.10 -5.96 -28.15
CA TRP A 1048 -28.04 -5.01 -27.83
C TRP A 1048 -28.32 -4.21 -26.55
N LEU A 1049 -29.57 -3.79 -26.31
CA LEU A 1049 -29.95 -3.16 -25.04
C LEU A 1049 -29.89 -4.14 -23.87
N ALA A 1050 -30.24 -5.41 -24.08
CA ALA A 1050 -30.10 -6.44 -23.06
C ALA A 1050 -28.62 -6.71 -22.72
N GLU A 1051 -27.74 -6.73 -23.73
CA GLU A 1051 -26.29 -6.89 -23.59
C GLU A 1051 -25.66 -5.71 -22.85
N ALA A 1052 -26.00 -4.47 -23.25
CA ALA A 1052 -25.58 -3.25 -22.56
C ALA A 1052 -26.02 -3.26 -21.08
N VAL A 1053 -27.26 -3.67 -20.79
CA VAL A 1053 -27.78 -3.77 -19.42
C VAL A 1053 -27.15 -4.93 -18.62
N ARG A 1054 -26.67 -6.00 -19.28
CA ARG A 1054 -25.94 -7.11 -18.66
C ARG A 1054 -24.57 -6.63 -18.16
N GLU A 1055 -23.77 -6.07 -19.05
CA GLU A 1055 -22.43 -5.58 -18.72
C GLU A 1055 -22.46 -4.35 -17.82
N ALA A 1056 -23.43 -3.44 -17.99
CA ALA A 1056 -23.61 -2.31 -17.10
C ALA A 1056 -23.85 -2.72 -15.63
N ARG A 1057 -24.52 -3.85 -15.38
CA ARG A 1057 -24.66 -4.40 -14.01
C ARG A 1057 -23.35 -4.97 -13.49
N ARG A 1058 -22.57 -5.63 -14.35
CA ARG A 1058 -21.26 -6.20 -14.01
C ARG A 1058 -20.23 -5.13 -13.61
N LEU A 1059 -20.23 -3.98 -14.28
CA LEU A 1059 -19.36 -2.83 -13.96
C LEU A 1059 -19.91 -1.94 -12.82
N GLY A 1060 -21.22 -2.01 -12.54
CA GLY A 1060 -21.91 -1.18 -11.56
C GLY A 1060 -22.32 0.21 -12.08
N LEU A 1061 -22.60 0.36 -13.38
CA LEU A 1061 -22.86 1.67 -14.00
C LEU A 1061 -24.11 2.36 -13.45
N GLY A 1062 -23.98 3.66 -13.20
CA GLY A 1062 -24.91 4.43 -12.38
C GLY A 1062 -25.91 5.30 -13.15
N GLY A 1063 -26.06 6.54 -12.67
CA GLY A 1063 -26.91 7.56 -13.29
C GLY A 1063 -26.66 7.76 -14.79
N PRO A 1064 -25.41 8.00 -15.23
CA PRO A 1064 -25.05 8.19 -16.64
C PRO A 1064 -25.61 7.12 -17.59
N PHE A 1065 -25.28 5.85 -17.35
CA PHE A 1065 -25.74 4.74 -18.18
C PHE A 1065 -27.27 4.62 -18.17
N ARG A 1066 -27.93 4.77 -17.01
CA ARG A 1066 -29.40 4.70 -16.93
C ARG A 1066 -30.06 5.80 -17.77
N THR A 1067 -29.51 7.02 -17.81
CA THR A 1067 -30.00 8.11 -18.65
C THR A 1067 -29.85 7.77 -20.14
N ALA A 1068 -28.67 7.29 -20.55
CA ALA A 1068 -28.41 6.89 -21.94
C ALA A 1068 -29.32 5.73 -22.39
N ALA A 1069 -29.39 4.64 -21.64
CA ALA A 1069 -30.25 3.49 -21.91
C ALA A 1069 -31.73 3.89 -22.01
N HIS A 1070 -32.21 4.76 -21.11
CA HIS A 1070 -33.60 5.25 -21.13
C HIS A 1070 -33.90 6.19 -22.29
N ARG A 1071 -32.93 7.00 -22.76
CA ARG A 1071 -33.07 7.82 -23.97
C ARG A 1071 -33.07 6.93 -25.23
N ALA A 1072 -32.16 5.97 -25.34
CA ALA A 1072 -32.10 5.00 -26.43
C ALA A 1072 -33.40 4.17 -26.56
N ALA A 1073 -33.89 3.62 -25.45
CA ALA A 1073 -35.10 2.80 -25.44
C ALA A 1073 -36.35 3.59 -25.88
N ARG A 1074 -36.48 4.86 -25.46
CA ARG A 1074 -37.54 5.76 -25.93
C ARG A 1074 -37.43 6.09 -27.42
N LEU A 1075 -36.21 6.33 -27.92
CA LEU A 1075 -35.96 6.66 -29.34
C LEU A 1075 -36.20 5.47 -30.29
N ARG A 1076 -36.24 4.23 -29.77
CA ARG A 1076 -36.52 3.01 -30.53
C ARG A 1076 -37.88 2.36 -30.22
N ASP A 1077 -38.72 3.01 -29.41
CA ASP A 1077 -40.00 2.49 -28.89
C ASP A 1077 -39.93 1.04 -28.38
N ILE A 1078 -38.90 0.77 -27.56
CA ILE A 1078 -38.72 -0.54 -26.91
C ILE A 1078 -38.88 -0.44 -25.39
N PRO A 1079 -39.51 -1.45 -24.74
CA PRO A 1079 -39.53 -1.50 -23.29
C PRO A 1079 -38.11 -1.71 -22.77
N LEU A 1080 -37.68 -0.86 -21.85
CA LEU A 1080 -36.45 -1.09 -21.08
C LEU A 1080 -36.51 -2.47 -20.42
N PRO A 1081 -35.51 -3.35 -20.64
CA PRO A 1081 -35.32 -4.51 -19.78
C PRO A 1081 -35.30 -4.03 -18.33
N ARG A 1082 -36.10 -4.65 -17.44
CA ARG A 1082 -36.31 -4.13 -16.08
C ARG A 1082 -34.97 -3.93 -15.38
N LEU A 1083 -34.54 -2.67 -15.30
CA LEU A 1083 -33.41 -2.15 -14.52
C LEU A 1083 -33.78 -2.19 -13.03
N ARG A 1084 -34.08 -3.40 -12.56
CA ARG A 1084 -34.22 -3.70 -11.14
C ARG A 1084 -32.88 -3.38 -10.50
N ARG A 1085 -32.86 -2.34 -9.67
CA ARG A 1085 -31.72 -2.02 -8.80
C ARG A 1085 -31.40 -3.27 -8.00
N ALA A 1086 -30.26 -3.89 -8.26
CA ALA A 1086 -29.63 -4.84 -7.34
C ALA A 1086 -29.13 -4.02 -6.14
N ASP A 1087 -28.33 -3.00 -6.42
CA ASP A 1087 -27.75 -2.09 -5.43
C ASP A 1087 -28.45 -0.73 -5.41
N GLU A 1088 -29.69 -0.72 -4.95
CA GLU A 1088 -30.06 0.29 -3.96
C GLU A 1088 -30.27 -0.42 -2.63
N LYS A 1089 -29.24 -0.36 -1.78
CA LYS A 1089 -29.45 -0.38 -0.33
C LYS A 1089 -30.58 0.61 -0.04
N LEU A 1090 -31.54 0.19 0.78
CA LEU A 1090 -32.67 1.03 1.18
C LEU A 1090 -32.13 2.36 1.70
N SER A 1091 -32.53 3.48 1.07
CA SER A 1091 -32.14 4.83 1.49
C SER A 1091 -32.40 5.00 2.98
N ASP A 1092 -31.59 5.75 3.72
CA ASP A 1092 -31.79 5.95 5.17
C ASP A 1092 -33.21 6.44 5.52
N ALA A 1093 -33.87 7.16 4.60
CA ALA A 1093 -35.27 7.54 4.71
C ALA A 1093 -36.26 6.35 4.55
N ASP A 1094 -36.00 5.43 3.62
CA ASP A 1094 -36.76 4.19 3.46
C ASP A 1094 -36.50 3.25 4.65
N GLY A 1095 -35.24 3.11 5.10
CA GLY A 1095 -34.85 2.30 6.26
C GLY A 1095 -35.40 2.83 7.58
N ARG A 1096 -35.45 4.15 7.79
CA ARG A 1096 -36.18 4.77 8.92
C ARG A 1096 -37.67 4.46 8.83
N LEU A 1097 -38.28 4.59 7.66
CA LEU A 1097 -39.71 4.33 7.48
C LEU A 1097 -40.07 2.85 7.67
N LEU A 1098 -39.24 1.91 7.21
CA LEU A 1098 -39.38 0.46 7.45
C LEU A 1098 -39.19 0.07 8.92
N ARG A 1099 -38.24 0.72 9.62
CA ARG A 1099 -38.08 0.57 11.07
C ARG A 1099 -39.37 0.97 11.79
N MET A 1100 -39.89 2.17 11.52
CA MET A 1100 -41.16 2.64 12.11
C MET A 1100 -42.36 1.76 11.77
N VAL A 1101 -42.41 1.17 10.56
CA VAL A 1101 -43.44 0.18 10.18
C VAL A 1101 -43.33 -1.08 11.04
N SER A 1102 -42.11 -1.53 11.31
CA SER A 1102 -41.81 -2.73 12.11
C SER A 1102 -42.03 -2.50 13.61
N ASP A 1103 -41.77 -1.29 14.08
CA ASP A 1103 -42.11 -0.79 15.43
C ASP A 1103 -43.63 -0.56 15.61
N GLY A 1104 -44.44 -0.85 14.59
CA GLY A 1104 -45.91 -0.81 14.65
C GLY A 1104 -46.54 0.57 14.45
N ALA A 1105 -45.77 1.62 14.13
CA ALA A 1105 -46.31 2.97 13.97
C ALA A 1105 -47.31 3.07 12.80
N THR A 1106 -48.38 3.84 12.99
CA THR A 1106 -49.41 4.09 11.96
C THR A 1106 -48.97 5.12 10.92
N ASN A 1107 -49.65 5.18 9.76
CA ASN A 1107 -49.36 6.19 8.72
C ASN A 1107 -49.47 7.63 9.24
N ARG A 1108 -50.31 7.91 10.24
CA ARG A 1108 -50.44 9.24 10.88
C ARG A 1108 -49.25 9.57 11.78
N GLN A 1109 -48.73 8.59 12.52
CA GLN A 1109 -47.52 8.76 13.36
C GLN A 1109 -46.27 8.92 12.50
N ILE A 1110 -46.13 8.12 11.44
CA ILE A 1110 -45.03 8.25 10.47
C ILE A 1110 -45.10 9.60 9.72
N ALA A 1111 -46.31 10.07 9.40
CA ALA A 1111 -46.51 11.39 8.80
C ALA A 1111 -46.01 12.52 9.72
N ALA A 1112 -46.32 12.46 11.02
CA ALA A 1112 -45.87 13.44 12.00
C ALA A 1112 -44.35 13.43 12.20
N ASP A 1113 -43.75 12.26 12.43
CA ASP A 1113 -42.30 12.11 12.68
C ASP A 1113 -41.41 12.46 11.47
N LEU A 1114 -41.95 12.36 10.26
CA LEU A 1114 -41.29 12.70 9.00
C LEU A 1114 -41.76 14.03 8.40
N ALA A 1115 -42.53 14.84 9.15
CA ALA A 1115 -43.05 16.15 8.74
C ALA A 1115 -43.70 16.18 7.34
N CYS A 1116 -44.48 15.15 7.00
CA CYS A 1116 -45.09 14.98 5.68
C CYS A 1116 -46.56 14.53 5.77
N SER A 1117 -47.30 14.54 4.65
CA SER A 1117 -48.72 14.12 4.69
C SER A 1117 -48.89 12.59 4.83
N PRO A 1118 -49.97 12.09 5.46
CA PRO A 1118 -50.28 10.66 5.47
C PRO A 1118 -50.38 10.04 4.07
N LYS A 1119 -50.85 10.81 3.08
CA LYS A 1119 -50.91 10.40 1.67
C LYS A 1119 -49.51 10.24 1.05
N THR A 1120 -48.54 11.04 1.48
CA THR A 1120 -47.12 10.89 1.12
C THR A 1120 -46.53 9.61 1.73
N VAL A 1121 -46.89 9.28 2.98
CA VAL A 1121 -46.52 8.01 3.62
C VAL A 1121 -47.11 6.82 2.89
N GLU A 1122 -48.40 6.87 2.52
CA GLU A 1122 -49.07 5.83 1.73
C GLU A 1122 -48.42 5.63 0.36
N GLN A 1123 -48.06 6.71 -0.35
CA GLN A 1123 -47.32 6.63 -1.60
C GLN A 1123 -45.87 6.11 -1.45
N ARG A 1124 -45.24 6.25 -0.27
CA ARG A 1124 -43.93 5.64 0.02
C ARG A 1124 -44.09 4.15 0.35
N LEU A 1125 -45.07 3.79 1.18
CA LEU A 1125 -45.41 2.41 1.53
C LEU A 1125 -45.84 1.58 0.32
N ALA A 1126 -46.69 2.13 -0.56
CA ALA A 1126 -47.09 1.46 -1.81
C ALA A 1126 -45.87 1.12 -2.69
N ARG A 1127 -44.88 2.02 -2.76
CA ARG A 1127 -43.60 1.75 -3.44
C ARG A 1127 -42.75 0.71 -2.71
N LEU A 1128 -42.76 0.65 -1.39
CA LEU A 1128 -42.04 -0.37 -0.62
C LEU A 1128 -42.69 -1.77 -0.71
N PHE A 1129 -44.02 -1.86 -0.69
CA PHE A 1129 -44.76 -3.10 -1.01
C PHE A 1129 -44.39 -3.61 -2.42
N GLN A 1130 -44.39 -2.73 -3.43
CA GLN A 1130 -43.99 -3.07 -4.79
C GLN A 1130 -42.49 -3.43 -4.94
N ARG A 1131 -41.58 -2.79 -4.18
CA ARG A 1131 -40.13 -3.07 -4.22
C ARG A 1131 -39.76 -4.40 -3.56
N THR A 1132 -40.34 -4.68 -2.39
CA THR A 1132 -40.04 -5.87 -1.56
C THR A 1132 -40.85 -7.10 -1.98
N GLY A 1133 -41.96 -6.91 -2.70
CA GLY A 1133 -42.93 -7.97 -3.02
C GLY A 1133 -43.97 -8.21 -1.91
N SER A 1134 -43.82 -7.55 -0.76
CA SER A 1134 -44.71 -7.67 0.40
C SER A 1134 -46.12 -7.18 0.06
N ARG A 1135 -47.13 -8.03 0.29
CA ARG A 1135 -48.55 -7.76 -0.01
C ARG A 1135 -49.28 -7.09 1.17
N SER A 1136 -48.69 -7.12 2.37
CA SER A 1136 -49.27 -6.52 3.58
C SER A 1136 -48.23 -5.78 4.43
N ARG A 1137 -48.70 -4.91 5.36
CA ARG A 1137 -47.83 -4.19 6.31
C ARG A 1137 -47.03 -5.15 7.20
N THR A 1138 -47.66 -6.23 7.66
CA THR A 1138 -47.04 -7.26 8.50
C THR A 1138 -45.95 -8.01 7.74
N GLU A 1139 -46.19 -8.32 6.47
CA GLU A 1139 -45.22 -8.96 5.58
C GLU A 1139 -44.05 -8.03 5.24
N LEU A 1140 -44.28 -6.71 5.13
CA LEU A 1140 -43.21 -5.72 4.95
C LEU A 1140 -42.34 -5.56 6.20
N ALA A 1141 -42.94 -5.64 7.40
CA ALA A 1141 -42.19 -5.71 8.65
C ALA A 1141 -41.41 -7.03 8.78
N ALA A 1142 -42.03 -8.16 8.43
CA ALA A 1142 -41.36 -9.46 8.40
C ALA A 1142 -40.23 -9.52 7.37
N PHE A 1143 -40.38 -8.88 6.21
CA PHE A 1143 -39.32 -8.71 5.21
C PHE A 1143 -38.16 -7.90 5.77
N TRP A 1144 -38.42 -6.75 6.42
CA TRP A 1144 -37.36 -5.92 7.02
C TRP A 1144 -36.63 -6.67 8.16
N LEU A 1145 -37.36 -7.43 8.98
CA LEU A 1145 -36.76 -8.29 10.01
C LEU A 1145 -35.94 -9.43 9.37
N ASN A 1146 -36.46 -10.09 8.34
CA ASN A 1146 -35.76 -11.16 7.64
C ASN A 1146 -34.54 -10.67 6.85
N GLU A 1147 -34.52 -9.48 6.25
CA GLU A 1147 -33.30 -8.94 5.64
C GLU A 1147 -32.28 -8.51 6.69
N ASN A 1148 -32.69 -7.99 7.86
CA ASN A 1148 -31.76 -7.74 8.96
C ASN A 1148 -31.24 -9.03 9.62
N LEU A 1149 -31.95 -10.16 9.45
CA LEU A 1149 -31.48 -11.50 9.84
C LEU A 1149 -30.62 -12.13 8.73
N ALA A 1150 -30.95 -11.96 7.45
CA ALA A 1150 -30.25 -12.54 6.31
C ALA A 1150 -28.93 -11.80 5.99
N ALA A 1151 -28.87 -10.49 6.22
CA ALA A 1151 -27.60 -9.77 6.33
C ALA A 1151 -26.76 -10.19 7.56
N GLY A 1152 -27.33 -11.04 8.43
CA GLY A 1152 -26.65 -11.79 9.49
C GLY A 1152 -26.47 -13.29 9.18
N THR A 1153 -26.76 -13.77 7.96
CA THR A 1153 -26.46 -15.15 7.51
C THR A 1153 -25.60 -15.19 6.24
N ASP A 1154 -25.67 -14.19 5.37
CA ASP A 1154 -24.65 -13.95 4.32
C ASP A 1154 -23.37 -13.33 4.92
N GLY A 1155 -23.40 -13.01 6.22
CA GLY A 1155 -22.24 -12.79 7.08
C GLY A 1155 -22.10 -13.89 8.15
N GLY A 1156 -22.35 -15.15 7.78
CA GLY A 1156 -22.35 -16.34 8.65
C GLY A 1156 -21.00 -17.05 8.74
#